data_AF-A0A957VZU2-F1
#
_entry.id   AF-A0A957VZU2-F1
#
_cell.length_a   1.000
_cell.length_b   1.000
_cell.length_c   1.000
_cell.angle_alpha   90.00
_cell.angle_beta   90.00
_cell.angle_gamma   90.00
#
_symmetry.space_group_name_H-M   'P 1'
#
loop_
_entity.id
_entity.type
_entity.pdbx_description
1 polymer ?
#
loop_
_entity_poly.entity_id
_entity_poly.type
_entity_poly.pdbx_seq_one_letter_code
_entity_poly.pdbx_strand_id
1 'polypeptide(L)'
;MKKIVLGSVLLLMALGGLACAVQVEAPVETPTVQTGAAATGPSDPIPVDLGPIVTGQSDSEAADEPALFPVIADNGKYGFVDPTGQMIVAPRYDSAEPFAEGRALVRLGEAWGYVDETGQEVAPPQYEGGTSYSEGLASVLQNGQWGAIDRAGQMVIEPSFGAPLLFREGLAHLVTYGKFGLIDSDGQYIIEPAYDWLDSFHHQRAIVQVGSAFGYLEPAGQMVIAPQFEGVERFPLDTDTDSPVLAPVRLGEKFGYVDQAGQMVIEPQFAYAGPFAAGRAVAIDSFAQPRYGYIDGTGRYVIEPQFDTAFDFSEGLAVVSQGALSGYINPAGERIIEPQFNTAEAFSEGLAAIGMFDGQEYRHGYIDTTGQVVIEPQFGFAGPFHGGLAVVGQSVGDDYFYGVIKRDGSWLVEPHLDALSNFAEQWAAIMRDGQWGYIDVSGTEVIAPQFEEVGVFSDNGLAPVRIDGKYGYINREGAVVIPAQFNNAFAFEDGVARVAGGAQDIYVDTTGQPVFASPGLYGSDFREGLATVQVSNKFGYMDQTGHMVIDARYEGAGSFNQGLAWVQLDNRYGFIDPTGQMVIEPQYELATDFKNGLAGAIRDGKWGYIDPTGQWAIEPQFDGVNLFGSDGYAAVVVADKWGLIDRQGTLVVEPKYESYSTFFYGQPGFPEGLAAVGLDGQWGYVDSTGQMVIEPQFAFAENFSHGVARVELPGQVGWINKAGKFIYGPVQIAAVDPIIAE
;
A
#
# COMPACT_ATOMS: atom_id res chain seq x y z
N MET A 1 32.69 -25.97 -33.47
CA MET A 1 33.66 -27.09 -33.65
C MET A 1 35.09 -26.56 -33.45
N LYS A 2 35.95 -27.23 -32.64
CA LYS A 2 37.45 -27.13 -32.60
C LYS A 2 38.06 -25.72 -32.36
N LYS A 3 39.12 -25.47 -31.58
CA LYS A 3 40.08 -26.23 -30.72
C LYS A 3 40.74 -25.20 -29.76
N ILE A 4 40.97 -25.45 -28.46
CA ILE A 4 42.18 -26.06 -27.83
C ILE A 4 43.50 -25.30 -28.12
N VAL A 5 44.46 -24.99 -27.22
CA VAL A 5 44.68 -24.92 -25.74
C VAL A 5 46.05 -24.21 -25.53
N LEU A 6 46.35 -23.63 -24.36
CA LEU A 6 47.65 -23.53 -23.61
C LEU A 6 47.66 -22.19 -22.82
N GLY A 7 48.18 -22.06 -21.59
CA GLY A 7 48.90 -23.00 -20.73
C GLY A 7 50.16 -22.32 -20.14
N SER A 8 50.21 -22.06 -18.83
CA SER A 8 51.36 -21.39 -18.17
C SER A 8 51.67 -21.99 -16.80
N VAL A 9 52.93 -21.88 -16.36
CA VAL A 9 53.56 -22.72 -15.31
C VAL A 9 54.29 -21.88 -14.25
N LEU A 10 54.23 -22.36 -12.99
CA LEU A 10 55.03 -22.08 -11.76
C LEU A 10 56.19 -21.06 -11.77
N LEU A 11 56.35 -20.33 -10.63
CA LEU A 11 57.42 -20.53 -9.59
C LEU A 11 57.15 -19.55 -8.40
N LEU A 12 56.82 -19.94 -7.16
CA LEU A 12 57.57 -20.62 -6.08
C LEU A 12 58.59 -19.73 -5.32
N MET A 13 58.36 -19.52 -4.01
CA MET A 13 59.39 -19.23 -2.99
C MET A 13 59.02 -19.85 -1.65
N ALA A 14 60.01 -20.39 -0.92
CA ALA A 14 59.89 -20.92 0.43
C ALA A 14 61.25 -20.90 1.15
N LEU A 15 61.25 -20.64 2.46
CA LEU A 15 62.29 -20.83 3.49
C LEU A 15 61.48 -20.83 4.82
N GLY A 16 61.49 -21.81 5.73
CA GLY A 16 62.60 -22.56 6.35
C GLY A 16 62.88 -21.92 7.74
N GLY A 17 62.85 -22.57 8.91
CA GLY A 17 62.76 -23.99 9.30
C GLY A 17 63.71 -24.26 10.49
N LEU A 18 63.27 -25.09 11.47
CA LEU A 18 64.01 -25.81 12.55
C LEU A 18 64.11 -25.13 13.95
N ALA A 19 64.02 -25.81 15.12
CA ALA A 19 63.77 -27.25 15.41
C ALA A 19 63.32 -27.57 16.88
N CYS A 20 62.43 -28.59 17.01
CA CYS A 20 62.42 -29.76 17.94
C CYS A 20 62.43 -29.66 19.50
N ALA A 21 61.35 -30.18 20.15
CA ALA A 21 61.31 -31.25 21.21
C ALA A 21 59.85 -31.44 21.74
N VAL A 22 59.16 -32.60 21.59
CA VAL A 22 59.03 -33.76 22.55
C VAL A 22 58.30 -33.38 23.88
N GLN A 23 57.19 -33.98 24.38
CA GLN A 23 56.32 -35.15 24.05
C GLN A 23 54.91 -34.96 24.72
N VAL A 24 53.75 -35.31 24.09
CA VAL A 24 52.84 -36.50 24.34
C VAL A 24 52.08 -36.44 25.69
N GLU A 25 50.74 -36.63 25.82
CA GLU A 25 49.75 -37.65 25.37
C GLU A 25 48.39 -37.03 24.91
N ALA A 26 47.30 -37.74 24.52
CA ALA A 26 47.06 -38.91 23.64
C ALA A 26 45.51 -39.20 23.54
N PRO A 27 44.92 -39.62 22.39
CA PRO A 27 43.49 -40.01 22.31
C PRO A 27 43.27 -41.53 22.07
N VAL A 28 42.13 -42.05 22.56
CA VAL A 28 41.69 -43.46 22.43
C VAL A 28 40.44 -43.59 21.56
N GLU A 29 40.27 -44.77 20.97
CA GLU A 29 39.41 -45.13 19.83
C GLU A 29 37.88 -45.10 20.11
N THR A 30 37.11 -44.97 19.02
CA THR A 30 35.68 -45.29 18.96
C THR A 30 35.44 -46.78 18.71
N PRO A 31 34.29 -47.32 19.17
CA PRO A 31 33.58 -48.30 18.36
C PRO A 31 32.06 -48.09 18.27
N THR A 32 31.48 -48.77 17.28
CA THR A 32 30.08 -48.72 16.83
C THR A 32 29.06 -49.32 17.80
N VAL A 33 27.78 -48.91 17.65
CA VAL A 33 26.61 -49.52 18.31
C VAL A 33 25.64 -50.10 17.28
N GLN A 34 25.09 -51.27 17.57
CA GLN A 34 23.97 -51.89 16.82
C GLN A 34 22.84 -52.33 17.77
N THR A 35 21.61 -52.13 17.30
CA THR A 35 20.36 -52.85 17.66
C THR A 35 19.85 -52.84 19.12
N GLY A 36 18.60 -52.40 19.31
CA GLY A 36 17.83 -52.61 20.56
C GLY A 36 16.44 -51.96 20.49
N ALA A 37 15.36 -52.75 20.59
CA ALA A 37 13.99 -52.33 20.30
C ALA A 37 13.28 -51.50 21.40
N ALA A 38 12.44 -50.57 20.94
CA ALA A 38 11.14 -50.11 21.44
C ALA A 38 10.74 -50.24 22.93
N ALA A 39 10.23 -49.14 23.52
CA ALA A 39 8.81 -49.05 23.96
C ALA A 39 8.39 -47.64 24.46
N THR A 40 7.30 -47.13 23.87
CA THR A 40 6.18 -46.36 24.48
C THR A 40 6.40 -45.15 25.41
N GLY A 41 5.84 -44.00 24.99
CA GLY A 41 5.31 -42.94 25.86
C GLY A 41 5.75 -41.53 25.47
N PRO A 42 4.84 -40.62 25.05
CA PRO A 42 5.15 -39.19 25.08
C PRO A 42 5.17 -38.73 26.54
N SER A 43 6.22 -38.03 26.94
CA SER A 43 6.22 -37.23 28.16
C SER A 43 5.43 -35.94 27.90
N ASP A 44 4.48 -35.62 28.77
CA ASP A 44 3.66 -34.42 28.66
C ASP A 44 4.52 -33.14 28.50
N PRO A 45 4.16 -32.21 27.60
CA PRO A 45 4.81 -30.91 27.56
C PRO A 45 4.53 -30.15 28.86
N ILE A 46 5.56 -29.50 29.39
CA ILE A 46 5.42 -28.58 30.51
C ILE A 46 4.56 -27.39 30.03
N PRO A 47 3.40 -27.10 30.64
CA PRO A 47 2.67 -25.90 30.28
C PRO A 47 3.49 -24.68 30.73
N VAL A 48 3.91 -23.88 29.76
CA VAL A 48 4.31 -22.50 30.04
C VAL A 48 3.01 -21.75 30.32
N ASP A 49 2.80 -21.40 31.58
CA ASP A 49 1.70 -20.54 32.01
C ASP A 49 1.97 -19.10 31.55
N LEU A 50 1.79 -18.87 30.25
CA LEU A 50 1.49 -17.54 29.75
C LEU A 50 0.12 -17.19 30.31
N GLY A 51 0.14 -16.54 31.48
CA GLY A 51 -1.05 -15.96 32.08
C GLY A 51 -1.78 -15.09 31.06
N PRO A 52 -3.09 -14.83 31.26
CA PRO A 52 -3.88 -14.11 30.28
C PRO A 52 -3.14 -12.84 29.88
N ILE A 53 -2.95 -12.64 28.56
CA ILE A 53 -2.52 -11.35 28.02
C ILE A 53 -3.43 -10.34 28.69
N VAL A 54 -2.84 -9.50 29.55
CA VAL A 54 -3.58 -8.45 30.21
C VAL A 54 -3.88 -7.46 29.10
N THR A 55 -5.06 -7.63 28.47
CA THR A 55 -5.76 -6.55 27.81
C THR A 55 -5.70 -5.41 28.79
N GLY A 56 -4.89 -4.40 28.49
CA GLY A 56 -4.54 -3.38 29.47
C GLY A 56 -5.82 -2.88 30.11
N GLN A 57 -6.03 -3.20 31.40
CA GLN A 57 -7.00 -2.43 32.14
C GLN A 57 -6.46 -1.02 32.03
N SER A 58 -7.25 -0.14 31.43
CA SER A 58 -6.94 1.28 31.45
C SER A 58 -6.86 1.66 32.91
N ASP A 59 -5.63 1.86 33.40
CA ASP A 59 -5.37 2.67 34.57
C ASP A 59 -5.74 4.10 34.17
N SER A 60 -7.05 4.33 34.17
CA SER A 60 -7.71 5.55 33.79
C SER A 60 -7.52 6.59 34.89
N GLU A 61 -6.28 7.07 35.02
CA GLU A 61 -5.93 8.30 35.71
C GLU A 61 -4.55 8.82 35.23
N ALA A 62 -4.29 8.71 33.92
CA ALA A 62 -3.38 9.65 33.26
C ALA A 62 -4.05 11.02 33.28
N ALA A 63 -3.60 11.89 34.17
CA ALA A 63 -3.96 13.30 34.12
C ALA A 63 -3.47 13.91 32.80
N ASP A 64 -4.23 14.88 32.31
CA ASP A 64 -3.94 15.69 31.12
C ASP A 64 -2.74 16.61 31.41
N GLU A 65 -1.54 16.02 31.51
CA GLU A 65 -0.27 16.72 31.77
C GLU A 65 0.18 17.43 30.48
N PRO A 66 0.62 18.70 30.58
CA PRO A 66 0.94 19.50 29.41
C PRO A 66 2.25 19.06 28.75
N ALA A 67 2.15 18.35 27.62
CA ALA A 67 3.29 18.06 26.75
C ALA A 67 4.03 19.37 26.39
N LEU A 68 5.35 19.39 26.58
CA LEU A 68 6.15 20.55 26.22
C LEU A 68 6.41 20.59 24.71
N PHE A 69 6.49 21.80 24.14
CA PHE A 69 6.79 22.02 22.73
C PHE A 69 8.24 22.49 22.55
N PRO A 70 9.02 21.89 21.63
CA PRO A 70 10.35 22.39 21.30
C PRO A 70 10.25 23.76 20.63
N VAL A 71 11.13 24.69 21.01
CA VAL A 71 11.22 26.03 20.44
C VAL A 71 12.66 26.42 20.15
N ILE A 72 12.87 27.08 19.01
CA ILE A 72 14.18 27.59 18.61
C ILE A 72 14.30 29.09 18.94
N ALA A 73 15.44 29.50 19.50
CA ALA A 73 15.76 30.92 19.75
C ALA A 73 16.63 31.51 18.63
N ASP A 74 16.74 32.84 18.60
CA ASP A 74 17.54 33.63 17.64
C ASP A 74 19.02 33.18 17.49
N ASN A 75 19.55 32.44 18.47
CA ASN A 75 20.90 31.86 18.46
C ASN A 75 20.98 30.47 17.79
N GLY A 76 19.88 29.96 17.23
CA GLY A 76 19.78 28.64 16.60
C GLY A 76 19.74 27.47 17.58
N LYS A 77 19.54 27.71 18.88
CA LYS A 77 19.45 26.65 19.90
C LYS A 77 17.99 26.32 20.23
N TYR A 78 17.76 25.05 20.55
CA TYR A 78 16.47 24.52 20.97
C TYR A 78 16.33 24.52 22.50
N GLY A 79 15.13 24.91 22.95
CA GLY A 79 14.60 24.79 24.30
C GLY A 79 13.17 24.26 24.25
N PHE A 80 12.43 24.36 25.35
CA PHE A 80 11.05 23.85 25.44
C PHE A 80 10.14 24.81 26.21
N VAL A 81 8.90 24.97 25.73
CA VAL A 81 7.83 25.75 26.37
C VAL A 81 6.65 24.87 26.74
N ASP A 82 5.87 25.28 27.73
CA ASP A 82 4.55 24.69 28.00
C ASP A 82 3.48 25.20 27.00
N PRO A 83 2.26 24.64 26.98
CA PRO A 83 1.16 25.09 26.12
C PRO A 83 0.69 26.54 26.36
N THR A 84 1.14 27.21 27.44
CA THR A 84 0.88 28.64 27.67
C THR A 84 1.96 29.54 27.04
N GLY A 85 3.01 28.95 26.48
CA GLY A 85 4.19 29.62 25.95
C GLY A 85 5.22 29.98 27.01
N GLN A 86 5.12 29.45 28.24
CA GLN A 86 6.12 29.67 29.27
C GLN A 86 7.35 28.80 29.01
N MET A 87 8.52 29.41 28.95
CA MET A 87 9.80 28.70 28.80
C MET A 87 10.09 27.82 30.02
N ILE A 88 10.13 26.50 29.83
CA ILE A 88 10.48 25.50 30.84
C ILE A 88 11.96 25.11 30.72
N VAL A 89 12.42 24.83 29.50
CA VAL A 89 13.83 24.52 29.22
C VAL A 89 14.45 25.65 28.40
N ALA A 90 15.40 26.38 28.99
CA ALA A 90 16.09 27.45 28.28
C ALA A 90 16.84 26.93 27.04
N PRO A 91 16.80 27.65 25.90
CA PRO A 91 17.43 27.24 24.65
C PRO A 91 18.93 26.94 24.78
N ARG A 92 19.30 25.66 24.63
CA ARG A 92 20.67 25.15 24.81
C ARG A 92 21.08 24.02 23.86
N TYR A 93 20.13 23.28 23.29
CA TYR A 93 20.39 22.11 22.45
C TYR A 93 20.59 22.46 20.98
N ASP A 94 21.30 21.60 20.24
CA ASP A 94 21.54 21.66 18.79
C ASP A 94 20.45 20.96 17.96
N SER A 95 19.60 20.16 18.60
CA SER A 95 18.30 19.65 18.09
C SER A 95 17.41 19.34 19.30
N ALA A 96 16.09 19.39 19.12
CA ALA A 96 15.13 18.89 20.10
C ALA A 96 13.88 18.40 19.38
N GLU A 97 13.54 17.14 19.62
CA GLU A 97 12.36 16.49 19.08
C GLU A 97 11.11 16.83 19.91
N PRO A 98 9.89 16.64 19.37
CA PRO A 98 8.66 16.69 20.16
C PRO A 98 8.64 15.67 21.30
N PHE A 99 7.78 15.91 22.29
CA PHE A 99 7.54 14.96 23.37
C PHE A 99 6.73 13.75 22.88
N ALA A 100 7.28 12.55 23.05
CA ALA A 100 6.61 11.26 22.88
C ALA A 100 6.63 10.53 24.23
N GLU A 101 5.47 10.05 24.70
CA GLU A 101 5.30 9.37 26.00
C GLU A 101 5.94 10.08 27.22
N GLY A 102 5.91 11.42 27.21
CA GLY A 102 6.48 12.26 28.26
C GLY A 102 8.00 12.42 28.20
N ARG A 103 8.64 12.11 27.05
CA ARG A 103 10.09 12.29 26.81
C ARG A 103 10.37 12.93 25.45
N ALA A 104 11.36 13.80 25.39
CA ALA A 104 11.88 14.35 24.13
C ALA A 104 13.35 14.01 23.94
N LEU A 105 13.71 13.58 22.73
CA LEU A 105 15.08 13.38 22.27
C LEU A 105 15.72 14.76 22.00
N VAL A 106 16.98 14.93 22.42
CA VAL A 106 17.72 16.21 22.35
C VAL A 106 19.16 15.96 21.93
N ARG A 107 19.73 16.87 21.15
CA ARG A 107 21.13 16.80 20.70
C ARG A 107 21.97 17.93 21.30
N LEU A 108 23.21 17.63 21.70
CA LEU A 108 24.20 18.62 22.10
C LEU A 108 25.55 18.29 21.42
N GLY A 109 25.98 19.13 20.50
CA GLY A 109 27.09 18.79 19.59
C GLY A 109 26.73 17.60 18.70
N GLU A 110 27.55 16.55 18.75
CA GLU A 110 27.34 15.30 17.99
C GLU A 110 26.57 14.24 18.79
N ALA A 111 26.29 14.47 20.08
CA ALA A 111 25.70 13.47 20.97
C ALA A 111 24.21 13.71 21.25
N TRP A 112 23.45 12.63 21.33
CA TRP A 112 22.01 12.59 21.60
C TRP A 112 21.70 12.07 23.01
N GLY A 113 20.61 12.56 23.60
CA GLY A 113 20.09 12.18 24.92
C GLY A 113 18.60 12.53 25.03
N TYR A 114 18.02 12.41 26.22
CA TYR A 114 16.58 12.59 26.42
C TYR A 114 16.26 13.45 27.64
N VAL A 115 15.24 14.30 27.53
CA VAL A 115 14.66 15.07 28.63
C VAL A 115 13.23 14.63 28.95
N ASP A 116 12.81 14.86 30.19
CA ASP A 116 11.41 14.77 30.62
C ASP A 116 10.70 16.14 30.60
N GLU A 117 9.40 16.13 30.91
CA GLU A 117 8.49 17.29 30.91
C GLU A 117 8.82 18.33 32.00
N THR A 118 9.73 18.02 32.92
CA THR A 118 10.29 19.00 33.87
C THR A 118 11.53 19.70 33.31
N GLY A 119 12.05 19.22 32.17
CA GLY A 119 13.31 19.65 31.57
C GLY A 119 14.54 18.92 32.08
N GLN A 120 14.37 17.91 32.93
CA GLN A 120 15.47 17.11 33.47
C GLN A 120 15.97 16.13 32.40
N GLU A 121 17.29 16.06 32.22
CA GLU A 121 17.94 15.04 31.39
C GLU A 121 17.79 13.67 32.08
N VAL A 122 16.88 12.82 31.58
CA VAL A 122 16.74 11.43 32.04
C VAL A 122 17.83 10.53 31.46
N ALA A 123 18.30 10.87 30.26
CA ALA A 123 19.53 10.33 29.68
C ALA A 123 20.35 11.51 29.14
N PRO A 124 21.52 11.84 29.72
CA PRO A 124 22.31 12.98 29.25
C PRO A 124 22.83 12.73 27.82
N PRO A 125 23.06 13.77 27.00
CA PRO A 125 23.60 13.62 25.64
C PRO A 125 24.91 12.82 25.59
N GLN A 126 24.82 11.57 25.13
CA GLN A 126 25.93 10.60 25.10
C GLN A 126 25.84 9.55 23.97
N TYR A 127 24.70 9.45 23.27
CA TYR A 127 24.47 8.48 22.21
C TYR A 127 24.81 9.05 20.83
N GLU A 128 25.12 8.19 19.87
CA GLU A 128 25.40 8.57 18.47
C GLU A 128 24.09 8.88 17.69
N GLY A 129 22.96 8.42 18.21
CA GLY A 129 21.61 8.58 17.65
C GLY A 129 20.56 8.02 18.61
N GLY A 130 19.28 8.30 18.34
CA GLY A 130 18.16 7.74 19.10
C GLY A 130 16.83 7.90 18.36
N THR A 131 15.77 7.24 18.85
CA THR A 131 14.39 7.37 18.35
C THR A 131 13.48 8.04 19.38
N SER A 132 12.28 8.45 18.97
CA SER A 132 11.18 8.73 19.91
C SER A 132 10.81 7.51 20.75
N TYR A 133 10.14 7.73 21.87
CA TYR A 133 9.59 6.65 22.69
C TYR A 133 8.35 6.03 22.06
N SER A 134 8.26 4.71 22.14
CA SER A 134 7.09 3.91 21.80
C SER A 134 7.01 2.72 22.77
N GLU A 135 5.83 2.48 23.34
CA GLU A 135 5.56 1.36 24.26
C GLU A 135 6.47 1.34 25.50
N GLY A 136 6.92 2.51 25.95
CA GLY A 136 7.81 2.68 27.10
C GLY A 136 9.31 2.62 26.81
N LEU A 137 9.70 2.33 25.56
CA LEU A 137 11.10 2.19 25.13
C LEU A 137 11.49 3.22 24.07
N ALA A 138 12.76 3.62 24.06
CA ALA A 138 13.37 4.34 22.94
C ALA A 138 14.66 3.64 22.50
N SER A 139 14.85 3.50 21.19
CA SER A 139 16.07 2.94 20.62
C SER A 139 17.21 3.95 20.68
N VAL A 140 18.42 3.51 21.02
CA VAL A 140 19.64 4.33 21.11
C VAL A 140 20.81 3.69 20.39
N LEU A 141 21.59 4.50 19.68
CA LEU A 141 22.78 4.08 18.95
C LEU A 141 24.04 4.36 19.79
N GLN A 142 24.85 3.33 20.02
CA GLN A 142 26.10 3.45 20.77
C GLN A 142 27.16 2.48 20.22
N ASN A 143 28.37 2.98 19.95
CA ASN A 143 29.45 2.23 19.29
C ASN A 143 29.04 1.64 17.92
N GLY A 144 28.18 2.32 17.17
CA GLY A 144 27.64 1.83 15.89
C GLY A 144 26.65 0.66 15.99
N GLN A 145 26.13 0.35 17.19
CA GLN A 145 25.09 -0.66 17.39
C GLN A 145 23.89 -0.09 18.14
N TRP A 146 22.70 -0.57 17.81
CA TRP A 146 21.45 -0.16 18.45
C TRP A 146 21.12 -1.05 19.65
N GLY A 147 20.64 -0.40 20.71
CA GLY A 147 20.00 -0.97 21.90
C GLY A 147 18.76 -0.15 22.26
N ALA A 148 18.19 -0.34 23.44
CA ALA A 148 17.00 0.39 23.89
C ALA A 148 17.05 0.79 25.38
N ILE A 149 16.47 1.94 25.69
CA ILE A 149 16.35 2.49 27.06
C ILE A 149 14.88 2.61 27.50
N ASP A 150 14.64 2.50 28.81
CA ASP A 150 13.35 2.78 29.44
C ASP A 150 13.09 4.28 29.61
N ARG A 151 11.86 4.67 29.98
CA ARG A 151 11.51 6.07 30.28
C ARG A 151 12.31 6.69 31.45
N ALA A 152 13.08 5.93 32.23
CA ALA A 152 13.99 6.44 33.24
C ALA A 152 15.42 6.66 32.71
N GLY A 153 15.67 6.41 31.42
CA GLY A 153 16.97 6.53 30.76
C GLY A 153 17.91 5.34 31.01
N GLN A 154 17.41 4.24 31.58
CA GLN A 154 18.20 3.04 31.89
C GLN A 154 18.23 2.10 30.69
N MET A 155 19.38 1.50 30.40
CA MET A 155 19.51 0.50 29.34
C MET A 155 18.69 -0.75 29.69
N VAL A 156 17.75 -1.10 28.81
CA VAL A 156 16.95 -2.34 28.87
C VAL A 156 17.56 -3.37 27.93
N ILE A 157 17.88 -2.95 26.71
CA ILE A 157 18.46 -3.80 25.66
C ILE A 157 19.85 -3.27 25.33
N GLU A 158 20.89 -4.03 25.65
CA GLU A 158 22.28 -3.63 25.39
C GLU A 158 22.55 -3.44 23.88
N PRO A 159 23.36 -2.44 23.47
CA PRO A 159 23.70 -2.19 22.07
C PRO A 159 24.33 -3.41 21.37
N SER A 160 23.55 -4.06 20.51
CA SER A 160 23.98 -5.24 19.76
C SER A 160 23.38 -5.38 18.36
N PHE A 161 22.40 -4.55 18.00
CA PHE A 161 21.63 -4.67 16.75
C PHE A 161 22.13 -3.72 15.66
N GLY A 162 21.92 -4.08 14.39
CA GLY A 162 22.35 -3.28 13.24
C GLY A 162 21.38 -2.17 12.81
N ALA A 163 20.18 -2.12 13.40
CA ALA A 163 19.10 -1.19 13.07
C ALA A 163 18.29 -0.84 14.35
N PRO A 164 17.54 0.28 14.37
CA PRO A 164 16.68 0.64 15.49
C PRO A 164 15.65 -0.46 15.80
N LEU A 165 15.35 -0.63 17.08
CA LEU A 165 14.32 -1.53 17.60
C LEU A 165 13.00 -0.75 17.68
N LEU A 166 12.14 -0.94 16.68
CA LEU A 166 10.84 -0.27 16.59
C LEU A 166 9.76 -1.19 17.16
N PHE A 167 9.36 -0.92 18.41
CA PHE A 167 8.36 -1.71 19.13
C PHE A 167 6.94 -1.32 18.72
N ARG A 168 6.13 -2.31 18.33
CA ARG A 168 4.67 -2.23 18.21
C ARG A 168 4.06 -3.55 18.69
N GLU A 169 2.96 -3.48 19.43
CA GLU A 169 2.30 -4.63 20.08
C GLU A 169 3.24 -5.47 20.97
N GLY A 170 4.27 -4.83 21.55
CA GLY A 170 5.29 -5.45 22.40
C GLY A 170 6.43 -6.14 21.66
N LEU A 171 6.49 -6.03 20.32
CA LEU A 171 7.46 -6.72 19.47
C LEU A 171 8.22 -5.75 18.56
N ALA A 172 9.51 -6.00 18.33
CA ALA A 172 10.29 -5.31 17.31
C ALA A 172 10.82 -6.30 16.26
N HIS A 173 10.66 -5.94 14.99
CA HIS A 173 11.26 -6.65 13.86
C HIS A 173 12.76 -6.40 13.82
N LEU A 174 13.51 -7.43 13.44
CA LEU A 174 14.94 -7.30 13.16
C LEU A 174 15.35 -8.08 11.91
N VAL A 175 16.31 -7.54 11.17
CA VAL A 175 16.89 -8.19 9.98
C VAL A 175 18.38 -8.42 10.22
N THR A 176 18.81 -9.67 10.10
CA THR A 176 20.23 -10.07 10.23
C THR A 176 20.63 -10.94 9.05
N TYR A 177 21.63 -10.50 8.28
CA TYR A 177 22.07 -11.15 7.03
C TYR A 177 20.94 -11.45 6.03
N GLY A 178 19.94 -10.57 5.93
CA GLY A 178 18.78 -10.75 5.05
C GLY A 178 17.73 -11.74 5.58
N LYS A 179 17.79 -12.10 6.88
CA LYS A 179 16.77 -12.91 7.54
C LYS A 179 16.02 -12.11 8.59
N PHE A 180 14.69 -12.22 8.59
CA PHE A 180 13.79 -11.61 9.55
C PHE A 180 13.68 -12.45 10.84
N GLY A 181 13.61 -11.74 11.96
CA GLY A 181 13.30 -12.26 13.29
C GLY A 181 12.57 -11.21 14.15
N LEU A 182 12.29 -11.56 15.39
CA LEU A 182 11.56 -10.74 16.37
C LEU A 182 12.24 -10.78 17.73
N ILE A 183 12.22 -9.64 18.41
CA ILE A 183 12.51 -9.56 19.85
C ILE A 183 11.31 -8.95 20.59
N ASP A 184 11.20 -9.28 21.87
CA ASP A 184 10.33 -8.58 22.81
C ASP A 184 11.00 -7.32 23.38
N SER A 185 10.25 -6.58 24.21
CA SER A 185 10.70 -5.37 24.90
C SER A 185 11.82 -5.60 25.94
N ASP A 186 12.08 -6.85 26.36
CA ASP A 186 13.25 -7.23 27.16
C ASP A 186 14.49 -7.55 26.29
N GLY A 187 14.35 -7.48 24.96
CA GLY A 187 15.40 -7.80 23.99
C GLY A 187 15.64 -9.29 23.80
N GLN A 188 14.73 -10.16 24.27
CA GLN A 188 14.82 -11.60 24.08
C GLN A 188 14.30 -11.97 22.71
N TYR A 189 14.99 -12.89 22.03
CA TYR A 189 14.52 -13.42 20.75
C TYR A 189 13.25 -14.24 20.95
N ILE A 190 12.12 -13.65 20.55
CA ILE A 190 10.87 -14.37 20.28
C ILE A 190 11.03 -15.20 19.00
N ILE A 191 11.75 -14.65 18.02
CA ILE A 191 12.16 -15.34 16.79
C ILE A 191 13.60 -14.99 16.44
N GLU A 192 14.49 -15.99 16.43
CA GLU A 192 15.81 -15.83 15.82
C GLU A 192 15.71 -15.61 14.29
N PRO A 193 16.54 -14.73 13.70
CA PRO A 193 16.61 -14.51 12.25
C PRO A 193 16.71 -15.78 11.41
N ALA A 194 15.59 -16.16 10.80
CA ALA A 194 15.46 -17.40 10.02
C ALA A 194 14.64 -17.23 8.73
N TYR A 195 13.73 -16.26 8.69
CA TYR A 195 12.73 -16.11 7.63
C TYR A 195 13.19 -15.18 6.51
N ASP A 196 12.86 -15.49 5.26
CA ASP A 196 13.11 -14.62 4.10
C ASP A 196 12.13 -13.44 4.06
N TRP A 197 10.94 -13.61 4.64
CA TRP A 197 9.96 -12.55 4.90
C TRP A 197 9.20 -12.85 6.19
N LEU A 198 8.78 -11.80 6.89
CA LEU A 198 7.90 -11.83 8.06
C LEU A 198 6.96 -10.61 7.97
N ASP A 199 5.67 -10.85 7.76
CA ASP A 199 4.62 -9.82 7.80
C ASP A 199 4.34 -9.39 9.25
N SER A 200 3.73 -8.23 9.43
CA SER A 200 3.22 -7.80 10.75
C SER A 200 2.10 -8.73 11.23
N PHE A 201 1.94 -8.83 12.55
CA PHE A 201 0.82 -9.60 13.11
C PHE A 201 -0.51 -8.91 12.85
N HIS A 202 -1.49 -9.70 12.40
CA HIS A 202 -2.88 -9.33 12.34
C HIS A 202 -3.68 -10.43 13.06
N HIS A 203 -4.37 -10.09 14.15
CA HIS A 203 -5.10 -11.05 15.00
C HIS A 203 -4.27 -12.30 15.38
N GLN A 204 -3.10 -12.09 15.98
CA GLN A 204 -2.20 -13.16 16.44
C GLN A 204 -1.70 -14.10 15.32
N ARG A 205 -1.69 -13.66 14.07
CA ARG A 205 -1.05 -14.37 12.95
C ARG A 205 -0.25 -13.41 12.09
N ALA A 206 0.96 -13.82 11.73
CA ALA A 206 1.73 -13.20 10.65
C ALA A 206 1.94 -14.23 9.54
N ILE A 207 2.29 -13.76 8.34
CA ILE A 207 2.75 -14.58 7.22
C ILE A 207 4.28 -14.64 7.27
N VAL A 208 4.85 -15.83 7.12
CA VAL A 208 6.30 -16.05 7.00
C VAL A 208 6.65 -16.74 5.69
N GLN A 209 7.83 -16.41 5.18
CA GLN A 209 8.41 -17.04 4.01
C GLN A 209 9.76 -17.71 4.36
N VAL A 210 10.00 -18.91 3.82
CA VAL A 210 11.32 -19.57 3.79
C VAL A 210 11.56 -20.12 2.39
N GLY A 211 12.55 -19.58 1.68
CA GLY A 211 12.70 -19.79 0.24
C GLY A 211 11.47 -19.27 -0.52
N SER A 212 10.93 -20.06 -1.45
CA SER A 212 9.69 -19.74 -2.16
C SER A 212 8.40 -20.16 -1.42
N ALA A 213 8.52 -20.67 -0.20
CA ALA A 213 7.42 -21.29 0.52
C ALA A 213 6.89 -20.35 1.61
N PHE A 214 5.56 -20.22 1.68
CA PHE A 214 4.85 -19.41 2.64
C PHE A 214 4.19 -20.27 3.72
N GLY A 215 4.08 -19.72 4.93
CA GLY A 215 3.49 -20.31 6.12
C GLY A 215 3.01 -19.23 7.11
N TYR A 216 2.65 -19.63 8.32
CA TYR A 216 2.08 -18.74 9.33
C TYR A 216 2.62 -19.05 10.75
N LEU A 217 2.73 -18.01 11.57
CA LEU A 217 3.23 -18.06 12.95
C LEU A 217 2.31 -17.35 13.94
N GLU A 218 2.50 -17.63 15.23
CA GLU A 218 1.90 -16.87 16.35
C GLU A 218 2.89 -15.81 16.90
N PRO A 219 2.41 -14.78 17.61
CA PRO A 219 3.23 -13.79 18.31
C PRO A 219 4.30 -14.39 19.22
N ALA A 220 4.08 -15.58 19.79
CA ALA A 220 5.06 -16.29 20.63
C ALA A 220 6.19 -16.97 19.83
N GLY A 221 6.34 -16.67 18.53
CA GLY A 221 7.34 -17.29 17.64
C GLY A 221 7.05 -18.74 17.25
N GLN A 222 5.94 -19.31 17.74
CA GLN A 222 5.55 -20.68 17.41
C GLN A 222 5.09 -20.76 15.95
N MET A 223 5.74 -21.65 15.19
CA MET A 223 5.30 -22.01 13.84
C MET A 223 3.96 -22.75 13.91
N VAL A 224 2.90 -22.12 13.39
CA VAL A 224 1.56 -22.73 13.29
C VAL A 224 1.49 -23.59 12.05
N ILE A 225 1.94 -23.03 10.92
CA ILE A 225 1.85 -23.64 9.61
C ILE A 225 3.21 -23.48 8.96
N ALA A 226 3.99 -24.56 8.92
CA ALA A 226 5.33 -24.54 8.35
C ALA A 226 5.30 -24.06 6.89
N PRO A 227 6.30 -23.25 6.46
CA PRO A 227 6.44 -22.80 5.07
C PRO A 227 6.33 -23.95 4.05
N GLN A 228 5.22 -23.97 3.30
CA GLN A 228 4.92 -25.03 2.34
C GLN A 228 4.06 -24.59 1.13
N PHE A 229 3.48 -23.38 1.14
CA PHE A 229 2.59 -22.90 0.08
C PHE A 229 3.32 -22.01 -0.92
N GLU A 230 2.87 -21.95 -2.17
CA GLU A 230 3.41 -21.10 -3.24
C GLU A 230 2.70 -19.72 -3.32
N GLY A 231 1.89 -19.42 -2.30
CA GLY A 231 1.15 -18.19 -2.13
C GLY A 231 0.14 -18.35 -1.00
N VAL A 232 -0.13 -17.29 -0.26
CA VAL A 232 -1.06 -17.26 0.87
C VAL A 232 -1.76 -15.91 0.92
N GLU A 233 -3.00 -15.91 1.38
CA GLU A 233 -3.69 -14.68 1.79
C GLU A 233 -3.86 -14.63 3.31
N ARG A 234 -4.27 -13.47 3.83
CA ARG A 234 -4.54 -13.30 5.26
C ARG A 234 -5.79 -14.11 5.65
N PHE A 235 -5.85 -14.56 6.90
CA PHE A 235 -7.11 -15.06 7.46
C PHE A 235 -8.13 -13.92 7.48
N PRO A 236 -9.43 -14.18 7.22
CA PRO A 236 -10.47 -13.18 7.34
C PRO A 236 -10.49 -12.62 8.76
N LEU A 237 -10.78 -11.32 8.89
CA LEU A 237 -10.98 -10.69 10.20
C LEU A 237 -12.18 -11.36 10.90
N ASP A 238 -12.08 -11.58 12.21
CA ASP A 238 -13.07 -12.32 13.02
C ASP A 238 -14.31 -11.46 13.34
N THR A 239 -14.91 -10.88 12.29
CA THR A 239 -16.00 -9.89 12.34
C THR A 239 -17.37 -10.48 12.05
N ASP A 240 -17.43 -11.70 11.49
CA ASP A 240 -18.65 -12.45 11.23
C ASP A 240 -18.55 -13.84 11.86
N THR A 241 -19.20 -14.02 13.00
CA THR A 241 -19.10 -15.21 13.86
C THR A 241 -19.62 -16.50 13.22
N ASP A 242 -20.33 -16.41 12.08
CA ASP A 242 -20.83 -17.57 11.33
C ASP A 242 -19.97 -17.88 10.07
N SER A 243 -18.94 -17.08 9.78
CA SER A 243 -18.01 -17.28 8.66
C SER A 243 -16.86 -18.24 9.04
N PRO A 244 -16.43 -19.16 8.15
CA PRO A 244 -15.35 -20.09 8.47
C PRO A 244 -13.99 -19.36 8.44
N VAL A 245 -13.23 -19.44 9.53
CA VAL A 245 -11.90 -18.81 9.64
C VAL A 245 -10.86 -19.64 8.87
N LEU A 246 -10.87 -19.47 7.55
CA LEU A 246 -10.03 -20.17 6.59
C LEU A 246 -9.25 -19.16 5.75
N ALA A 247 -7.95 -19.39 5.58
CA ALA A 247 -7.12 -18.58 4.69
C ALA A 247 -6.98 -19.25 3.31
N PRO A 248 -7.12 -18.49 2.20
CA PRO A 248 -6.73 -18.96 0.87
C PRO A 248 -5.24 -19.30 0.81
N VAL A 249 -4.91 -20.47 0.27
CA VAL A 249 -3.52 -20.91 0.03
C VAL A 249 -3.38 -21.47 -1.38
N ARG A 250 -2.21 -21.26 -1.98
CA ARG A 250 -1.89 -21.73 -3.34
C ARG A 250 -0.86 -22.85 -3.31
N LEU A 251 -1.13 -23.93 -4.05
CA LEU A 251 -0.23 -25.05 -4.28
C LEU A 251 -0.29 -25.42 -5.77
N GLY A 252 0.79 -25.14 -6.51
CA GLY A 252 0.77 -25.13 -7.96
C GLY A 252 -0.17 -24.05 -8.50
N GLU A 253 -0.80 -24.34 -9.64
CA GLU A 253 -1.71 -23.43 -10.34
C GLU A 253 -3.10 -23.26 -9.66
N LYS A 254 -3.26 -23.71 -8.40
CA LYS A 254 -4.58 -23.81 -7.77
C LYS A 254 -4.65 -23.33 -6.32
N PHE A 255 -5.78 -22.73 -6.00
CA PHE A 255 -6.18 -22.30 -4.66
C PHE A 255 -6.96 -23.39 -3.93
N GLY A 256 -6.60 -23.57 -2.66
CA GLY A 256 -7.32 -24.30 -1.62
C GLY A 256 -7.36 -23.46 -0.35
N TYR A 257 -7.69 -24.07 0.78
CA TYR A 257 -7.80 -23.34 2.07
C TYR A 257 -7.28 -24.15 3.26
N VAL A 258 -6.68 -23.44 4.21
CA VAL A 258 -6.26 -23.99 5.51
C VAL A 258 -7.05 -23.40 6.67
N ASP A 259 -7.19 -24.18 7.74
CA ASP A 259 -7.64 -23.68 9.04
C ASP A 259 -6.52 -22.97 9.83
N GLN A 260 -6.90 -22.39 10.97
CA GLN A 260 -6.00 -21.73 11.92
C GLN A 260 -4.92 -22.65 12.54
N ALA A 261 -4.98 -23.97 12.29
CA ALA A 261 -4.00 -24.98 12.69
C ALA A 261 -3.16 -25.51 11.51
N GLY A 262 -3.32 -24.94 10.31
CA GLY A 262 -2.58 -25.32 9.10
C GLY A 262 -3.02 -26.59 8.42
N GLN A 263 -4.18 -27.14 8.79
CA GLN A 263 -4.73 -28.32 8.13
C GLN A 263 -5.44 -27.88 6.86
N MET A 264 -5.16 -28.55 5.74
CA MET A 264 -5.92 -28.35 4.51
C MET A 264 -7.38 -28.76 4.75
N VAL A 265 -8.28 -27.78 4.72
CA VAL A 265 -9.73 -27.98 4.83
C VAL A 265 -10.35 -28.14 3.45
N ILE A 266 -9.84 -27.38 2.47
CA ILE A 266 -10.28 -27.42 1.09
C ILE A 266 -9.05 -27.67 0.22
N GLU A 267 -8.98 -28.85 -0.40
CA GLU A 267 -7.87 -29.22 -1.29
C GLU A 267 -7.77 -28.26 -2.51
N PRO A 268 -6.57 -28.00 -3.04
CA PRO A 268 -6.36 -27.06 -4.14
C PRO A 268 -7.14 -27.47 -5.40
N GLN A 269 -8.16 -26.68 -5.76
CA GLN A 269 -9.07 -27.04 -6.85
C GLN A 269 -9.52 -25.85 -7.71
N PHE A 270 -9.51 -24.62 -7.20
CA PHE A 270 -9.93 -23.42 -7.94
C PHE A 270 -8.74 -22.75 -8.64
N ALA A 271 -8.99 -22.02 -9.73
CA ALA A 271 -7.96 -21.18 -10.35
C ALA A 271 -7.74 -19.87 -9.57
N TYR A 272 -8.81 -19.34 -8.97
CA TYR A 272 -8.77 -18.30 -7.95
C TYR A 272 -9.87 -18.55 -6.92
N ALA A 273 -9.58 -18.26 -5.66
CA ALA A 273 -10.55 -18.28 -4.57
C ALA A 273 -10.15 -17.22 -3.53
N GLY A 274 -11.06 -16.29 -3.24
CA GLY A 274 -10.82 -15.15 -2.34
C GLY A 274 -11.10 -15.45 -0.86
N PRO A 275 -11.06 -14.44 0.03
CA PRO A 275 -11.34 -14.61 1.44
C PRO A 275 -12.80 -15.00 1.72
N PHE A 276 -13.07 -15.59 2.89
CA PHE A 276 -14.42 -15.93 3.33
C PHE A 276 -15.11 -14.73 4.02
N ALA A 277 -16.20 -14.24 3.44
CA ALA A 277 -17.10 -13.23 4.00
C ALA A 277 -18.56 -13.73 3.98
N ALA A 278 -19.34 -13.48 5.04
CA ALA A 278 -20.71 -14.02 5.19
C ALA A 278 -20.83 -15.54 4.97
N GLY A 279 -19.81 -16.30 5.37
CA GLY A 279 -19.74 -17.75 5.17
C GLY A 279 -19.53 -18.19 3.72
N ARG A 280 -19.14 -17.29 2.81
CA ARG A 280 -18.90 -17.55 1.39
C ARG A 280 -17.57 -16.97 0.93
N ALA A 281 -16.92 -17.64 -0.01
CA ALA A 281 -15.79 -17.07 -0.73
C ALA A 281 -16.10 -17.03 -2.24
N VAL A 282 -15.68 -15.97 -2.92
CA VAL A 282 -15.71 -15.87 -4.39
C VAL A 282 -14.71 -16.86 -4.96
N ALA A 283 -15.11 -17.68 -5.95
CA ALA A 283 -14.20 -18.62 -6.61
C ALA A 283 -14.50 -18.81 -8.10
N ILE A 284 -13.46 -19.17 -8.87
CA ILE A 284 -13.54 -19.52 -10.30
C ILE A 284 -12.74 -20.80 -10.61
N ASP A 285 -13.20 -21.57 -11.58
CA ASP A 285 -12.51 -22.79 -12.03
C ASP A 285 -11.40 -22.53 -13.07
N SER A 286 -11.42 -21.38 -13.75
CA SER A 286 -10.47 -21.04 -14.82
C SER A 286 -10.42 -19.54 -15.11
N PHE A 287 -9.21 -18.99 -15.29
CA PHE A 287 -9.01 -17.62 -15.78
C PHE A 287 -9.30 -17.45 -17.28
N ALA A 288 -9.31 -18.54 -18.07
CA ALA A 288 -9.56 -18.45 -19.52
C ALA A 288 -11.04 -18.18 -19.85
N GLN A 289 -11.95 -18.54 -18.94
CA GLN A 289 -13.39 -18.24 -18.99
C GLN A 289 -13.89 -18.05 -17.54
N PRO A 290 -13.50 -16.96 -16.87
CA PRO A 290 -13.83 -16.74 -15.47
C PRO A 290 -15.34 -16.47 -15.39
N ARG A 291 -16.03 -17.39 -14.73
CA ARG A 291 -17.41 -17.22 -14.30
C ARG A 291 -17.37 -17.31 -12.79
N TYR A 292 -17.83 -16.27 -12.14
CA TYR A 292 -17.75 -16.21 -10.69
C TYR A 292 -18.91 -16.98 -10.06
N GLY A 293 -18.57 -17.80 -9.07
CA GLY A 293 -19.48 -18.49 -8.18
C GLY A 293 -19.02 -18.30 -6.74
N TYR A 294 -19.77 -18.88 -5.80
CA TYR A 294 -19.45 -18.80 -4.38
C TYR A 294 -19.44 -20.17 -3.71
N ILE A 295 -18.40 -20.42 -2.93
CA ILE A 295 -18.18 -21.68 -2.22
C ILE A 295 -18.52 -21.57 -0.74
N ASP A 296 -18.90 -22.70 -0.12
CA ASP A 296 -18.94 -22.84 1.34
C ASP A 296 -17.58 -23.25 1.92
N GLY A 297 -17.49 -23.26 3.26
CA GLY A 297 -16.31 -23.74 4.00
C GLY A 297 -15.99 -25.24 3.82
N THR A 298 -16.72 -25.97 2.96
CA THR A 298 -16.36 -27.33 2.51
C THR A 298 -15.77 -27.35 1.09
N GLY A 299 -15.61 -26.18 0.45
CA GLY A 299 -15.12 -26.04 -0.91
C GLY A 299 -16.14 -26.42 -1.97
N ARG A 300 -17.44 -26.43 -1.64
CA ARG A 300 -18.50 -26.69 -2.63
C ARG A 300 -19.12 -25.39 -3.09
N TYR A 301 -19.32 -25.24 -4.40
CA TYR A 301 -20.17 -24.19 -4.93
C TYR A 301 -21.59 -24.32 -4.36
N VAL A 302 -21.97 -23.36 -3.53
CA VAL A 302 -23.37 -23.13 -3.12
C VAL A 302 -24.08 -22.29 -4.17
N ILE A 303 -23.30 -21.44 -4.86
CA ILE A 303 -23.74 -20.64 -6.00
C ILE A 303 -22.82 -20.98 -7.16
N GLU A 304 -23.34 -21.71 -8.14
CA GLU A 304 -22.58 -22.19 -9.30
C GLU A 304 -21.97 -21.03 -10.12
N PRO A 305 -20.74 -21.20 -10.67
CA PRO A 305 -20.07 -20.26 -11.56
C PRO A 305 -20.96 -19.73 -12.70
N GLN A 306 -21.42 -18.48 -12.57
CA GLN A 306 -22.40 -17.92 -13.52
C GLN A 306 -22.35 -16.41 -13.74
N PHE A 307 -21.67 -15.65 -12.87
CA PHE A 307 -21.61 -14.19 -12.96
C PHE A 307 -20.40 -13.73 -13.79
N ASP A 308 -20.52 -12.58 -14.43
CA ASP A 308 -19.44 -11.95 -15.21
C ASP A 308 -18.44 -11.25 -14.29
N THR A 309 -18.93 -10.62 -13.22
CA THR A 309 -18.17 -10.19 -12.04
C THR A 309 -18.93 -10.53 -10.76
N ALA A 310 -18.19 -10.74 -9.68
CA ALA A 310 -18.72 -10.96 -8.34
C ALA A 310 -17.74 -10.38 -7.31
N PHE A 311 -18.26 -9.76 -6.27
CA PHE A 311 -17.49 -9.16 -5.18
C PHE A 311 -17.74 -9.93 -3.88
N ASP A 312 -16.92 -9.67 -2.85
CA ASP A 312 -17.12 -10.27 -1.54
C ASP A 312 -18.43 -9.78 -0.90
N PHE A 313 -18.96 -10.56 0.05
CA PHE A 313 -20.15 -10.17 0.79
C PHE A 313 -19.84 -9.06 1.79
N SER A 314 -20.55 -7.93 1.70
CA SER A 314 -20.59 -6.89 2.73
C SER A 314 -22.01 -6.77 3.27
N GLU A 315 -22.15 -6.73 4.59
CA GLU A 315 -23.44 -6.59 5.29
C GLU A 315 -24.53 -7.58 4.85
N GLY A 316 -24.12 -8.79 4.46
CA GLY A 316 -25.00 -9.87 4.02
C GLY A 316 -25.41 -9.82 2.55
N LEU A 317 -24.85 -8.93 1.72
CA LEU A 317 -25.09 -8.86 0.28
C LEU A 317 -23.78 -8.76 -0.51
N ALA A 318 -23.76 -9.33 -1.71
CA ALA A 318 -22.64 -9.20 -2.64
C ALA A 318 -23.11 -8.62 -3.99
N VAL A 319 -22.32 -7.71 -4.55
CA VAL A 319 -22.52 -7.18 -5.91
C VAL A 319 -22.19 -8.28 -6.91
N VAL A 320 -23.09 -8.50 -7.87
CA VAL A 320 -22.89 -9.42 -9.00
C VAL A 320 -23.41 -8.84 -10.30
N SER A 321 -22.74 -9.15 -11.41
CA SER A 321 -23.17 -8.74 -12.75
C SER A 321 -23.53 -9.93 -13.65
N GLN A 322 -24.48 -9.69 -14.55
CA GLN A 322 -24.81 -10.56 -15.68
C GLN A 322 -25.05 -9.69 -16.91
N GLY A 323 -24.03 -9.55 -17.77
CA GLY A 323 -23.96 -8.49 -18.76
C GLY A 323 -23.65 -7.12 -18.13
N ALA A 324 -24.07 -6.04 -18.80
CA ALA A 324 -23.70 -4.67 -18.45
C ALA A 324 -24.44 -4.05 -17.24
N LEU A 325 -25.18 -4.84 -16.46
CA LEU A 325 -25.94 -4.37 -15.30
C LEU A 325 -25.58 -5.19 -14.05
N SER A 326 -25.51 -4.48 -12.93
CA SER A 326 -25.21 -5.02 -11.61
C SER A 326 -26.46 -5.09 -10.75
N GLY A 327 -26.50 -6.12 -9.90
CA GLY A 327 -27.51 -6.36 -8.87
C GLY A 327 -26.86 -7.00 -7.63
N TYR A 328 -27.69 -7.47 -6.70
CA TYR A 328 -27.21 -7.97 -5.41
C TYR A 328 -27.86 -9.30 -5.04
N ILE A 329 -27.04 -10.21 -4.51
CA ILE A 329 -27.45 -11.52 -4.00
C ILE A 329 -27.16 -11.66 -2.51
N ASN A 330 -27.87 -12.55 -1.83
CA ASN A 330 -27.54 -13.00 -0.47
C ASN A 330 -26.63 -14.27 -0.49
N PRO A 331 -26.11 -14.73 0.67
CA PRO A 331 -25.28 -15.95 0.76
C PRO A 331 -25.98 -17.26 0.34
N ALA A 332 -27.30 -17.26 0.12
CA ALA A 332 -28.03 -18.40 -0.46
C ALA A 332 -28.09 -18.34 -2.01
N GLY A 333 -27.58 -17.29 -2.63
CA GLY A 333 -27.66 -17.04 -4.08
C GLY A 333 -28.99 -16.51 -4.55
N GLU A 334 -29.87 -16.13 -3.63
CA GLU A 334 -31.14 -15.47 -3.96
C GLU A 334 -30.85 -14.02 -4.35
N ARG A 335 -31.43 -13.58 -5.47
CA ARG A 335 -31.36 -12.17 -5.89
C ARG A 335 -32.28 -11.36 -4.99
N ILE A 336 -31.68 -10.56 -4.12
CA ILE A 336 -32.41 -9.59 -3.32
C ILE A 336 -32.72 -8.36 -4.16
N ILE A 337 -31.81 -8.00 -5.07
CA ILE A 337 -31.97 -6.87 -5.98
C ILE A 337 -31.57 -7.34 -7.39
N GLU A 338 -32.53 -7.38 -8.31
CA GLU A 338 -32.27 -7.80 -9.70
C GLU A 338 -31.29 -6.85 -10.41
N PRO A 339 -30.46 -7.34 -11.35
CA PRO A 339 -29.54 -6.51 -12.12
C PRO A 339 -30.25 -5.40 -12.88
N GLN A 340 -30.01 -4.15 -12.47
CA GLN A 340 -30.67 -2.97 -13.02
C GLN A 340 -29.83 -1.68 -12.98
N PHE A 341 -28.69 -1.69 -12.27
CA PHE A 341 -27.82 -0.52 -12.13
C PHE A 341 -26.63 -0.62 -13.08
N ASN A 342 -26.21 0.52 -13.65
CA ASN A 342 -24.99 0.59 -14.47
C ASN A 342 -23.72 0.47 -13.61
N THR A 343 -23.77 0.99 -12.38
CA THR A 343 -22.72 0.83 -11.36
C THR A 343 -23.36 0.52 -10.01
N ALA A 344 -22.68 -0.27 -9.18
CA ALA A 344 -23.13 -0.70 -7.87
C ALA A 344 -21.92 -0.94 -6.98
N GLU A 345 -21.89 -0.27 -5.82
CA GLU A 345 -20.82 -0.42 -4.82
C GLU A 345 -21.21 -1.46 -3.75
N ALA A 346 -20.23 -1.91 -2.96
CA ALA A 346 -20.51 -2.73 -1.79
C ALA A 346 -21.36 -1.96 -0.75
N PHE A 347 -22.18 -2.68 0.01
CA PHE A 347 -22.93 -2.10 1.13
C PHE A 347 -21.97 -1.66 2.24
N SER A 348 -22.15 -0.44 2.73
CA SER A 348 -21.44 0.12 3.88
C SER A 348 -22.41 0.89 4.76
N GLU A 349 -22.41 0.56 6.05
CA GLU A 349 -23.33 1.07 7.07
C GLU A 349 -24.82 0.81 6.78
N GLY A 350 -25.16 -0.09 5.89
CA GLY A 350 -26.52 -0.43 5.46
C GLY A 350 -27.01 0.37 4.25
N LEU A 351 -26.11 1.05 3.53
CA LEU A 351 -26.40 1.74 2.27
C LEU A 351 -25.35 1.38 1.20
N ALA A 352 -25.78 1.28 -0.06
CA ALA A 352 -24.88 1.14 -1.20
C ALA A 352 -25.11 2.26 -2.21
N ALA A 353 -24.04 2.81 -2.76
CA ALA A 353 -24.10 3.75 -3.87
C ALA A 353 -24.45 2.99 -5.16
N ILE A 354 -25.41 3.51 -5.92
CA ILE A 354 -25.80 2.97 -7.24
C ILE A 354 -25.83 4.08 -8.28
N GLY A 355 -25.44 3.75 -9.51
CA GLY A 355 -25.49 4.65 -10.65
C GLY A 355 -26.44 4.13 -11.73
N MET A 356 -27.25 5.04 -12.26
CA MET A 356 -28.18 4.78 -13.36
C MET A 356 -28.01 5.81 -14.47
N PHE A 357 -28.09 5.36 -15.72
CA PHE A 357 -28.17 6.23 -16.90
C PHE A 357 -29.63 6.45 -17.29
N ASP A 358 -30.10 7.71 -17.24
CA ASP A 358 -31.49 8.05 -17.60
C ASP A 358 -31.73 8.30 -19.10
N GLY A 359 -30.67 8.15 -19.92
CA GLY A 359 -30.66 8.46 -21.35
C GLY A 359 -30.15 9.87 -21.67
N GLN A 360 -29.83 10.70 -20.67
CA GLN A 360 -29.14 11.99 -20.82
C GLN A 360 -27.89 12.07 -19.95
N GLU A 361 -27.95 11.62 -18.69
CA GLU A 361 -26.84 11.71 -17.76
C GLU A 361 -26.79 10.53 -16.77
N TYR A 362 -25.60 10.28 -16.22
CA TYR A 362 -25.40 9.31 -15.14
C TYR A 362 -25.74 9.97 -13.80
N ARG A 363 -26.76 9.46 -13.11
CA ARG A 363 -27.17 9.92 -11.78
C ARG A 363 -26.92 8.83 -10.75
N HIS A 364 -26.33 9.23 -9.65
CA HIS A 364 -26.02 8.38 -8.51
C HIS A 364 -26.93 8.70 -7.33
N GLY A 365 -27.32 7.65 -6.62
CA GLY A 365 -28.15 7.69 -5.42
C GLY A 365 -27.80 6.51 -4.52
N TYR A 366 -28.62 6.26 -3.50
CA TYR A 366 -28.35 5.23 -2.51
C TYR A 366 -29.57 4.37 -2.25
N ILE A 367 -29.32 3.07 -2.12
CA ILE A 367 -30.30 2.05 -1.75
C ILE A 367 -29.95 1.43 -0.39
N ASP A 368 -30.94 0.91 0.32
CA ASP A 368 -30.74 0.03 1.46
C ASP A 368 -30.61 -1.45 1.05
N THR A 369 -30.34 -2.32 2.03
CA THR A 369 -30.17 -3.77 1.82
C THR A 369 -31.45 -4.50 1.40
N THR A 370 -32.60 -3.82 1.28
CA THR A 370 -33.82 -4.36 0.66
C THR A 370 -33.96 -3.97 -0.81
N GLY A 371 -33.06 -3.12 -1.32
CA GLY A 371 -33.16 -2.50 -2.64
C GLY A 371 -34.07 -1.28 -2.69
N GLN A 372 -34.57 -0.80 -1.54
CA GLN A 372 -35.35 0.43 -1.49
C GLN A 372 -34.43 1.62 -1.68
N VAL A 373 -34.77 2.51 -2.61
CA VAL A 373 -34.10 3.81 -2.77
C VAL A 373 -34.33 4.64 -1.51
N VAL A 374 -33.23 4.96 -0.82
CA VAL A 374 -33.21 5.84 0.36
C VAL A 374 -32.92 7.27 -0.07
N ILE A 375 -32.03 7.43 -1.06
CA ILE A 375 -31.69 8.73 -1.64
C ILE A 375 -31.80 8.61 -3.16
N GLU A 376 -32.75 9.36 -3.73
CA GLU A 376 -33.05 9.33 -5.16
C GLU A 376 -31.80 9.66 -6.01
N PRO A 377 -31.55 8.92 -7.11
CA PRO A 377 -30.44 9.18 -8.02
C PRO A 377 -30.48 10.60 -8.59
N GLN A 378 -29.58 11.45 -8.09
CA GLN A 378 -29.57 12.89 -8.39
C GLN A 378 -28.18 13.51 -8.48
N PHE A 379 -27.14 12.84 -7.97
CA PHE A 379 -25.76 13.32 -7.93
C PHE A 379 -24.98 12.86 -9.17
N GLY A 380 -24.01 13.63 -9.65
CA GLY A 380 -23.11 13.19 -10.73
C GLY A 380 -22.06 12.17 -10.26
N PHE A 381 -21.80 12.17 -8.94
CA PHE A 381 -20.88 11.29 -8.23
C PHE A 381 -21.43 10.99 -6.83
N ALA A 382 -21.19 9.78 -6.31
CA ALA A 382 -21.56 9.35 -4.97
C ALA A 382 -20.53 8.32 -4.47
N GLY A 383 -19.87 8.61 -3.35
CA GLY A 383 -18.95 7.68 -2.67
C GLY A 383 -19.68 6.75 -1.67
N PRO A 384 -18.99 5.71 -1.15
CA PRO A 384 -19.55 4.86 -0.09
C PRO A 384 -19.75 5.64 1.21
N PHE A 385 -20.64 5.13 2.07
CA PHE A 385 -20.86 5.70 3.41
C PHE A 385 -19.75 5.28 4.39
N HIS A 386 -19.22 6.24 5.14
CA HIS A 386 -18.26 6.02 6.22
C HIS A 386 -18.46 7.07 7.33
N GLY A 387 -18.57 6.65 8.58
CA GLY A 387 -18.86 7.53 9.72
C GLY A 387 -20.26 8.15 9.68
N GLY A 388 -21.23 7.55 8.97
CA GLY A 388 -22.56 8.12 8.73
C GLY A 388 -22.63 9.16 7.59
N LEU A 389 -21.54 9.36 6.85
CA LEU A 389 -21.40 10.39 5.82
C LEU A 389 -21.02 9.80 4.46
N ALA A 390 -21.40 10.49 3.39
CA ALA A 390 -20.89 10.20 2.06
C ALA A 390 -20.59 11.48 1.27
N VAL A 391 -19.58 11.39 0.42
CA VAL A 391 -19.18 12.44 -0.53
C VAL A 391 -20.07 12.36 -1.75
N VAL A 392 -20.63 13.49 -2.18
CA VAL A 392 -21.44 13.58 -3.40
C VAL A 392 -21.08 14.81 -4.23
N GLY A 393 -21.13 14.67 -5.55
CA GLY A 393 -20.87 15.75 -6.50
C GLY A 393 -22.14 16.18 -7.22
N GLN A 394 -22.39 17.49 -7.33
CA GLN A 394 -23.60 18.04 -7.97
C GLN A 394 -23.31 19.31 -8.77
N SER A 395 -23.96 19.45 -9.94
CA SER A 395 -23.96 20.71 -10.69
C SER A 395 -24.83 21.77 -10.02
N VAL A 396 -24.25 22.94 -9.75
CA VAL A 396 -24.95 24.13 -9.25
C VAL A 396 -24.87 25.22 -10.32
N GLY A 397 -25.93 25.35 -11.11
CA GLY A 397 -25.97 26.27 -12.25
C GLY A 397 -25.10 25.79 -13.41
N ASP A 398 -24.07 26.56 -13.74
CA ASP A 398 -23.05 26.23 -14.75
C ASP A 398 -21.72 25.77 -14.12
N ASP A 399 -21.70 25.50 -12.80
CA ASP A 399 -20.55 24.98 -12.07
C ASP A 399 -20.84 23.57 -11.48
N TYR A 400 -19.82 22.87 -10.99
CA TYR A 400 -19.95 21.57 -10.30
C TYR A 400 -19.15 21.59 -9.00
N PHE A 401 -19.80 21.19 -7.91
CA PHE A 401 -19.23 21.24 -6.59
C PHE A 401 -19.47 19.95 -5.81
N TYR A 402 -18.60 19.72 -4.84
CA TYR A 402 -18.71 18.65 -3.86
C TYR A 402 -19.42 19.15 -2.61
N GLY A 403 -20.17 18.24 -2.01
CA GLY A 403 -20.75 18.38 -0.69
C GLY A 403 -20.71 17.05 0.04
N VAL A 404 -21.13 17.09 1.30
CA VAL A 404 -21.21 15.93 2.18
C VAL A 404 -22.65 15.76 2.62
N ILE A 405 -23.18 14.56 2.47
CA ILE A 405 -24.53 14.19 2.91
C ILE A 405 -24.48 13.20 4.06
N LYS A 406 -25.55 13.20 4.85
CA LYS A 406 -25.85 12.17 5.85
C LYS A 406 -26.63 11.03 5.20
N ARG A 407 -26.76 9.92 5.93
CA ARG A 407 -27.52 8.72 5.52
C ARG A 407 -28.99 8.93 5.14
N ASP A 408 -29.62 10.03 5.57
CA ASP A 408 -30.98 10.41 5.18
C ASP A 408 -31.04 11.31 3.94
N GLY A 409 -29.89 11.56 3.28
CA GLY A 409 -29.74 12.47 2.16
C GLY A 409 -29.71 13.95 2.54
N SER A 410 -29.79 14.30 3.82
CA SER A 410 -29.66 15.70 4.24
C SER A 410 -28.21 16.17 4.15
N TRP A 411 -28.03 17.41 3.67
CA TRP A 411 -26.71 18.03 3.59
C TRP A 411 -26.11 18.24 4.99
N LEU A 412 -24.88 17.79 5.16
CA LEU A 412 -23.97 18.24 6.20
C LEU A 412 -23.18 19.46 5.69
N VAL A 413 -22.67 19.35 4.46
CA VAL A 413 -21.97 20.41 3.72
C VAL A 413 -22.67 20.54 2.36
N GLU A 414 -23.37 21.65 2.12
CA GLU A 414 -24.01 21.93 0.82
C GLU A 414 -22.97 22.00 -0.32
N PRO A 415 -23.33 21.70 -1.58
CA PRO A 415 -22.36 21.62 -2.68
C PRO A 415 -21.80 22.99 -3.03
N HIS A 416 -20.57 23.27 -2.59
CA HIS A 416 -19.84 24.53 -2.83
C HIS A 416 -18.31 24.40 -2.81
N LEU A 417 -17.78 23.17 -2.76
CA LEU A 417 -16.35 22.88 -2.73
C LEU A 417 -15.85 22.48 -4.12
N ASP A 418 -14.69 22.96 -4.54
CA ASP A 418 -14.09 22.72 -5.87
C ASP A 418 -13.55 21.29 -6.01
N ALA A 419 -13.11 20.69 -4.88
CA ALA A 419 -12.69 19.31 -4.75
C ALA A 419 -12.89 18.85 -3.29
N LEU A 420 -13.12 17.55 -3.06
CA LEU A 420 -13.19 16.96 -1.72
C LEU A 420 -12.72 15.50 -1.76
N SER A 421 -11.81 15.11 -0.87
CA SER A 421 -11.35 13.72 -0.73
C SER A 421 -12.35 12.87 0.06
N ASN A 422 -12.27 11.56 -0.07
CA ASN A 422 -12.90 10.67 0.92
C ASN A 422 -12.39 10.98 2.34
N PHE A 423 -13.22 10.68 3.34
CA PHE A 423 -12.82 10.76 4.74
C PHE A 423 -11.81 9.67 5.07
N ALA A 424 -10.64 10.06 5.58
CA ALA A 424 -9.62 9.20 6.15
C ALA A 424 -9.30 9.69 7.57
N GLU A 425 -9.25 8.79 8.55
CA GLU A 425 -9.04 9.14 9.97
C GLU A 425 -9.91 10.32 10.45
N GLN A 426 -11.22 10.25 10.17
CA GLN A 426 -12.26 11.26 10.47
C GLN A 426 -12.15 12.59 9.69
N TRP A 427 -11.17 12.77 8.79
CA TRP A 427 -10.86 14.05 8.14
C TRP A 427 -10.90 13.92 6.61
N ALA A 428 -11.30 14.98 5.92
CA ALA A 428 -11.29 15.05 4.45
C ALA A 428 -10.60 16.33 3.99
N ALA A 429 -9.72 16.21 2.99
CA ALA A 429 -9.12 17.36 2.32
C ALA A 429 -10.17 18.04 1.42
N ILE A 430 -10.25 19.36 1.47
CA ILE A 430 -11.19 20.17 0.70
C ILE A 430 -10.47 21.24 -0.11
N MET A 431 -10.95 21.53 -1.31
CA MET A 431 -10.56 22.71 -2.07
C MET A 431 -11.71 23.72 -2.14
N ARG A 432 -11.40 25.00 -1.94
CA ARG A 432 -12.31 26.12 -2.20
C ARG A 432 -11.51 27.33 -2.66
N ASP A 433 -12.01 28.03 -3.67
CA ASP A 433 -11.36 29.17 -4.32
C ASP A 433 -9.93 28.85 -4.80
N GLY A 434 -9.69 27.59 -5.20
CA GLY A 434 -8.37 27.10 -5.65
C GLY A 434 -7.34 26.92 -4.54
N GLN A 435 -7.73 26.95 -3.26
CA GLN A 435 -6.86 26.65 -2.11
C GLN A 435 -7.35 25.42 -1.35
N TRP A 436 -6.44 24.67 -0.75
CA TRP A 436 -6.73 23.46 0.00
C TRP A 436 -6.73 23.67 1.53
N GLY A 437 -7.62 22.94 2.20
CA GLY A 437 -7.78 22.85 3.65
C GLY A 437 -8.38 21.49 4.03
N TYR A 438 -8.96 21.37 5.23
CA TYR A 438 -9.54 20.13 5.74
C TYR A 438 -10.83 20.37 6.54
N ILE A 439 -11.76 19.41 6.44
CA ILE A 439 -12.96 19.30 7.28
C ILE A 439 -12.94 18.02 8.11
N ASP A 440 -13.63 18.04 9.25
CA ASP A 440 -13.94 16.83 10.03
C ASP A 440 -15.28 16.18 9.63
N VAL A 441 -15.61 15.05 10.24
CA VAL A 441 -16.92 14.37 10.12
C VAL A 441 -18.13 15.19 10.60
N SER A 442 -17.94 16.36 11.22
CA SER A 442 -19.03 17.30 11.49
C SER A 442 -19.26 18.30 10.35
N GLY A 443 -18.44 18.25 9.29
CA GLY A 443 -18.41 19.23 8.21
C GLY A 443 -17.80 20.56 8.64
N THR A 444 -17.15 20.61 9.81
CA THR A 444 -16.49 21.81 10.31
C THR A 444 -15.11 21.93 9.67
N GLU A 445 -14.78 23.11 9.14
CA GLU A 445 -13.42 23.46 8.74
C GLU A 445 -12.49 23.43 9.96
N VAL A 446 -11.77 22.32 10.12
CA VAL A 446 -10.72 22.14 11.13
C VAL A 446 -9.42 22.82 10.71
N ILE A 447 -9.19 22.90 9.40
CA ILE A 447 -8.12 23.71 8.80
C ILE A 447 -8.72 24.44 7.62
N ALA A 448 -8.86 25.77 7.72
CA ALA A 448 -9.39 26.58 6.64
C ALA A 448 -8.53 26.46 5.36
N PRO A 449 -9.14 26.49 4.16
CA PRO A 449 -8.43 26.56 2.88
C PRO A 449 -7.39 27.69 2.86
N GLN A 450 -6.12 27.30 2.69
CA GLN A 450 -4.97 28.22 2.70
C GLN A 450 -3.71 27.69 1.99
N PHE A 451 -3.65 26.39 1.69
CA PHE A 451 -2.49 25.75 1.05
C PHE A 451 -2.65 25.68 -0.46
N GLU A 452 -1.54 25.64 -1.20
CA GLU A 452 -1.58 25.46 -2.66
C GLU A 452 -1.99 24.03 -3.04
N GLU A 453 -1.49 23.04 -2.29
CA GLU A 453 -1.77 21.60 -2.42
C GLU A 453 -1.64 20.94 -1.03
N VAL A 454 -2.37 19.85 -0.80
CA VAL A 454 -2.29 19.04 0.43
C VAL A 454 -2.34 17.54 0.10
N GLY A 455 -1.72 16.72 0.92
CA GLY A 455 -1.86 15.26 0.90
C GLY A 455 -2.92 14.75 1.89
N VAL A 456 -2.84 13.46 2.19
CA VAL A 456 -3.59 12.84 3.30
C VAL A 456 -2.79 12.91 4.60
N PHE A 457 -3.50 12.92 5.73
CA PHE A 457 -2.88 12.65 7.03
C PHE A 457 -2.50 11.17 7.12
N SER A 458 -1.27 10.92 7.53
CA SER A 458 -0.78 9.59 7.92
C SER A 458 -1.05 9.34 9.41
N ASP A 459 -0.96 8.07 9.85
CA ASP A 459 -1.21 7.59 11.22
C ASP A 459 -0.42 8.36 12.31
N ASN A 460 0.70 8.99 11.94
CA ASN A 460 1.52 9.83 12.82
C ASN A 460 0.97 11.27 13.00
N GLY A 461 -0.18 11.60 12.42
CA GLY A 461 -0.82 12.90 12.50
C GLY A 461 -0.21 13.98 11.59
N LEU A 462 0.63 13.63 10.61
CA LEU A 462 1.24 14.56 9.66
C LEU A 462 0.69 14.41 8.24
N ALA A 463 0.56 15.53 7.53
CA ALA A 463 0.21 15.57 6.10
C ALA A 463 1.16 16.50 5.31
N PRO A 464 1.62 16.12 4.10
CA PRO A 464 2.42 17.02 3.27
C PRO A 464 1.55 18.15 2.72
N VAL A 465 2.11 19.36 2.63
CA VAL A 465 1.43 20.54 2.05
C VAL A 465 2.39 21.40 1.24
N ARG A 466 1.87 22.10 0.22
CA ARG A 466 2.63 23.07 -0.57
C ARG A 466 2.34 24.52 -0.19
N ILE A 467 3.41 25.27 0.09
CA ILE A 467 3.43 26.67 0.50
C ILE A 467 4.54 27.39 -0.29
N ASP A 468 4.23 28.50 -0.94
CA ASP A 468 5.14 29.29 -1.79
C ASP A 468 5.92 28.42 -2.81
N GLY A 469 5.24 27.45 -3.42
CA GLY A 469 5.83 26.50 -4.37
C GLY A 469 6.85 25.51 -3.79
N LYS A 470 6.89 25.31 -2.46
CA LYS A 470 7.69 24.27 -1.77
C LYS A 470 6.83 23.41 -0.87
N TYR A 471 7.23 22.16 -0.69
CA TYR A 471 6.55 21.23 0.20
C TYR A 471 7.18 21.22 1.60
N GLY A 472 6.31 21.16 2.59
CA GLY A 472 6.58 20.87 4.00
C GLY A 472 5.47 19.96 4.55
N TYR A 473 5.32 19.88 5.86
CA TYR A 473 4.28 19.08 6.51
C TYR A 473 3.60 19.84 7.64
N ILE A 474 2.31 19.59 7.83
CA ILE A 474 1.50 20.11 8.93
C ILE A 474 1.04 19.01 9.87
N ASN A 475 0.72 19.37 11.11
CA ASN A 475 -0.07 18.55 12.01
C ASN A 475 -1.59 18.82 11.84
N ARG A 476 -2.40 18.11 12.63
CA ARG A 476 -3.86 18.27 12.66
C ARG A 476 -4.28 19.68 13.13
N GLU A 477 -3.49 20.40 13.92
CA GLU A 477 -3.78 21.80 14.26
C GLU A 477 -3.55 22.77 13.07
N GLY A 478 -3.09 22.27 11.92
CA GLY A 478 -2.73 23.08 10.76
C GLY A 478 -1.41 23.84 10.92
N ALA A 479 -0.65 23.58 12.00
CA ALA A 479 0.66 24.16 12.22
C ALA A 479 1.70 23.43 11.36
N VAL A 480 2.55 24.19 10.69
CA VAL A 480 3.67 23.65 9.91
C VAL A 480 4.71 23.07 10.87
N VAL A 481 4.79 21.74 10.93
CA VAL A 481 5.76 20.99 11.74
C VAL A 481 7.09 20.90 11.00
N ILE A 482 7.03 20.62 9.69
CA ILE A 482 8.21 20.54 8.83
C ILE A 482 8.14 21.71 7.86
N PRO A 483 9.05 22.71 7.93
CA PRO A 483 9.02 23.89 7.08
C PRO A 483 9.01 23.56 5.58
N ALA A 484 8.29 24.36 4.80
CA ALA A 484 8.24 24.22 3.35
C ALA A 484 9.60 24.50 2.72
N GLN A 485 10.30 23.44 2.31
CA GLN A 485 11.67 23.51 1.78
C GLN A 485 11.94 22.52 0.63
N PHE A 486 11.11 21.49 0.48
CA PHE A 486 11.30 20.43 -0.52
C PHE A 486 10.66 20.82 -1.86
N ASN A 487 11.19 20.30 -2.97
CA ASN A 487 10.57 20.40 -4.30
C ASN A 487 9.38 19.45 -4.44
N ASN A 488 9.38 18.33 -3.70
CA ASN A 488 8.30 17.35 -3.65
C ASN A 488 8.32 16.65 -2.28
N ALA A 489 7.17 16.20 -1.80
CA ALA A 489 7.00 15.49 -0.53
C ALA A 489 5.82 14.52 -0.59
N PHE A 490 5.99 13.32 -0.03
CA PHE A 490 4.99 12.26 -0.02
C PHE A 490 4.43 12.03 1.39
N ALA A 491 3.35 11.27 1.52
CA ALA A 491 2.81 10.91 2.83
C ALA A 491 3.83 10.11 3.65
N PHE A 492 3.66 10.09 4.97
CA PHE A 492 4.45 9.20 5.83
C PHE A 492 3.90 7.78 5.75
N GLU A 493 4.78 6.81 5.54
CA GLU A 493 4.51 5.39 5.66
C GLU A 493 5.54 4.81 6.65
N ASP A 494 5.06 4.14 7.71
CA ASP A 494 5.87 3.60 8.81
C ASP A 494 6.92 4.54 9.43
N GLY A 495 6.56 5.82 9.56
CA GLY A 495 7.37 6.82 10.26
C GLY A 495 8.41 7.54 9.40
N VAL A 496 8.57 7.16 8.13
CA VAL A 496 9.42 7.87 7.16
C VAL A 496 8.60 8.41 5.99
N ALA A 497 9.05 9.51 5.39
CA ALA A 497 8.47 10.06 4.17
C ALA A 497 9.56 10.40 3.15
N ARG A 498 9.29 10.12 1.87
CA ARG A 498 10.17 10.53 0.77
C ARG A 498 10.00 12.02 0.51
N VAL A 499 11.11 12.75 0.35
CA VAL A 499 11.12 14.16 -0.05
C VAL A 499 12.27 14.46 -1.01
N ALA A 500 12.07 15.40 -1.93
CA ALA A 500 13.04 15.78 -2.95
C ALA A 500 13.60 17.19 -2.69
N GLY A 501 14.83 17.29 -2.17
CA GLY A 501 15.47 18.59 -1.85
C GLY A 501 16.74 18.92 -2.67
N GLY A 502 17.31 17.96 -3.40
CA GLY A 502 18.63 18.10 -4.01
C GLY A 502 18.84 17.21 -5.24
N ALA A 503 20.05 16.65 -5.38
CA ALA A 503 20.43 15.80 -6.51
C ALA A 503 20.09 14.30 -6.31
N GLN A 504 19.53 13.95 -5.16
CA GLN A 504 19.07 12.61 -4.78
C GLN A 504 17.79 12.79 -3.94
N ASP A 505 16.91 11.79 -3.99
CA ASP A 505 15.79 11.69 -3.04
C ASP A 505 16.32 11.38 -1.64
N ILE A 506 15.72 11.99 -0.62
CA ILE A 506 16.02 11.76 0.79
C ILE A 506 14.75 11.31 1.51
N TYR A 507 14.92 10.46 2.52
CA TYR A 507 13.83 9.97 3.35
C TYR A 507 13.97 10.64 4.70
N VAL A 508 12.92 11.30 5.14
CA VAL A 508 12.90 12.09 6.38
C VAL A 508 12.00 11.44 7.41
N ASP A 509 12.34 11.64 8.68
CA ASP A 509 11.47 11.31 9.80
C ASP A 509 10.35 12.35 9.96
N THR A 510 9.53 12.15 10.98
CA THR A 510 8.39 13.02 11.34
C THR A 510 8.77 14.46 11.72
N THR A 511 10.06 14.81 11.72
CA THR A 511 10.57 16.17 11.96
C THR A 511 11.24 16.80 10.74
N GLY A 512 11.33 16.04 9.64
CA GLY A 512 11.97 16.49 8.41
C GLY A 512 13.49 16.32 8.41
N GLN A 513 14.07 15.65 9.40
CA GLN A 513 15.50 15.31 9.39
C GLN A 513 15.73 14.10 8.48
N PRO A 514 16.80 14.09 7.65
CA PRO A 514 17.11 12.94 6.82
C PRO A 514 17.48 11.72 7.67
N VAL A 515 16.70 10.65 7.57
CA VAL A 515 17.02 9.32 8.12
C VAL A 515 18.09 8.67 7.25
N PHE A 516 17.89 8.71 5.93
CA PHE A 516 18.85 8.27 4.92
C PHE A 516 18.61 8.98 3.59
N ALA A 517 19.64 9.03 2.75
CA ALA A 517 19.50 9.36 1.33
C ALA A 517 19.29 8.08 0.53
N SER A 518 18.58 8.14 -0.60
CA SER A 518 18.61 7.03 -1.57
C SER A 518 20.08 6.68 -1.89
N PRO A 519 20.48 5.39 -1.89
CA PRO A 519 21.84 4.98 -2.26
C PRO A 519 22.26 5.33 -3.71
N GLY A 520 21.37 5.95 -4.50
CA GLY A 520 21.73 6.59 -5.77
C GLY A 520 20.77 7.73 -6.16
N LEU A 521 20.50 7.89 -7.46
CA LEU A 521 19.87 9.11 -8.00
C LEU A 521 18.34 9.15 -7.87
N TYR A 522 17.71 8.01 -7.59
CA TYR A 522 16.26 7.85 -7.53
C TYR A 522 15.89 6.85 -6.44
N GLY A 523 14.82 7.12 -5.70
CA GLY A 523 14.12 6.13 -4.89
C GLY A 523 12.60 6.28 -5.05
N SER A 524 11.84 5.19 -5.15
CA SER A 524 10.37 5.25 -5.20
C SER A 524 9.74 5.49 -3.83
N ASP A 525 8.43 5.70 -3.78
CA ASP A 525 7.70 5.51 -2.51
C ASP A 525 7.82 4.05 -2.06
N PHE A 526 7.61 3.80 -0.77
CA PHE A 526 7.46 2.44 -0.28
C PHE A 526 6.17 1.83 -0.83
N ARG A 527 6.23 0.57 -1.21
CA ARG A 527 5.08 -0.28 -1.52
C ARG A 527 5.38 -1.66 -0.96
N GLU A 528 4.46 -2.20 -0.16
CA GLU A 528 4.62 -3.51 0.47
C GLU A 528 5.95 -3.60 1.26
N GLY A 529 6.31 -2.50 1.94
CA GLY A 529 7.52 -2.36 2.76
C GLY A 529 8.82 -2.01 2.00
N LEU A 530 8.80 -1.94 0.66
CA LEU A 530 10.02 -1.77 -0.16
C LEU A 530 9.95 -0.60 -1.14
N ALA A 531 11.07 0.09 -1.31
CA ALA A 531 11.25 1.16 -2.29
C ALA A 531 12.31 0.76 -3.33
N THR A 532 12.00 0.96 -4.61
CA THR A 532 12.91 0.72 -5.74
C THR A 532 13.96 1.82 -5.79
N VAL A 533 15.25 1.45 -5.82
CA VAL A 533 16.39 2.39 -5.87
C VAL A 533 17.37 2.08 -6.98
N GLN A 534 17.97 3.12 -7.55
CA GLN A 534 18.96 2.99 -8.63
C GLN A 534 20.38 3.29 -8.15
N VAL A 535 21.21 2.26 -8.01
CA VAL A 535 22.62 2.35 -7.58
C VAL A 535 23.53 2.00 -8.75
N SER A 536 24.45 2.91 -9.11
CA SER A 536 25.43 2.69 -10.21
C SER A 536 24.82 2.21 -11.55
N ASN A 537 23.68 2.80 -11.95
CA ASN A 537 22.89 2.44 -13.14
C ASN A 537 22.27 1.02 -13.11
N LYS A 538 22.18 0.39 -11.93
CA LYS A 538 21.41 -0.84 -11.71
C LYS A 538 20.33 -0.59 -10.67
N PHE A 539 19.20 -1.28 -10.80
CA PHE A 539 18.08 -1.17 -9.88
C PHE A 539 18.11 -2.32 -8.86
N GLY A 540 17.71 -1.98 -7.63
CA GLY A 540 17.49 -2.87 -6.51
C GLY A 540 16.39 -2.29 -5.62
N TYR A 541 16.24 -2.82 -4.41
CA TYR A 541 15.18 -2.42 -3.49
C TYR A 541 15.73 -2.28 -2.07
N MET A 542 15.21 -1.30 -1.34
CA MET A 542 15.54 -1.05 0.06
C MET A 542 14.30 -1.05 0.95
N ASP A 543 14.51 -1.28 2.23
CA ASP A 543 13.50 -1.13 3.29
C ASP A 543 13.41 0.32 3.80
N GLN A 544 12.48 0.53 4.73
CA GLN A 544 12.19 1.80 5.40
C GLN A 544 13.32 2.30 6.33
N THR A 545 14.40 1.52 6.52
CA THR A 545 15.63 1.95 7.20
C THR A 545 16.73 2.42 6.22
N GLY A 546 16.48 2.30 4.92
CA GLY A 546 17.44 2.60 3.85
C GLY A 546 18.40 1.45 3.56
N HIS A 547 18.18 0.27 4.16
CA HIS A 547 19.01 -0.90 3.92
C HIS A 547 18.56 -1.62 2.63
N MET A 548 19.51 -1.99 1.79
CA MET A 548 19.24 -2.79 0.59
C MET A 548 18.74 -4.19 0.98
N VAL A 549 17.46 -4.46 0.73
CA VAL A 549 16.87 -5.81 0.85
C VAL A 549 17.20 -6.62 -0.40
N ILE A 550 17.20 -5.98 -1.57
CA ILE A 550 17.52 -6.61 -2.85
C ILE A 550 18.64 -5.82 -3.54
N ASP A 551 19.83 -6.39 -3.57
CA ASP A 551 21.02 -5.78 -4.21
C ASP A 551 20.74 -5.23 -5.60
N ALA A 552 21.30 -4.05 -5.89
CA ALA A 552 21.16 -3.38 -7.17
C ALA A 552 21.85 -4.16 -8.31
N ARG A 553 21.06 -4.94 -9.05
CA ARG A 553 21.53 -5.85 -10.12
C ARG A 553 20.72 -5.78 -11.42
N TYR A 554 19.53 -5.21 -11.40
CA TYR A 554 18.59 -5.18 -12.52
C TYR A 554 18.83 -4.00 -13.47
N GLU A 555 18.47 -4.14 -14.74
CA GLU A 555 18.58 -3.09 -15.77
C GLU A 555 17.46 -2.05 -15.69
N GLY A 556 16.32 -2.48 -15.14
CA GLY A 556 15.12 -1.71 -14.85
C GLY A 556 14.32 -2.47 -13.79
N ALA A 557 13.46 -1.77 -13.06
CA ALA A 557 12.65 -2.34 -11.98
C ALA A 557 11.36 -1.52 -11.75
N GLY A 558 10.25 -2.21 -11.48
CA GLY A 558 8.97 -1.62 -11.06
C GLY A 558 8.84 -1.51 -9.55
N SER A 559 7.69 -1.06 -9.06
CA SER A 559 7.31 -1.11 -7.64
C SER A 559 6.55 -2.40 -7.33
N PHE A 560 6.63 -2.87 -6.08
CA PHE A 560 5.83 -4.01 -5.64
C PHE A 560 4.34 -3.68 -5.64
N ASN A 561 3.55 -4.55 -6.25
CA ASN A 561 2.09 -4.50 -6.24
C ASN A 561 1.56 -5.93 -6.26
N GLN A 562 0.70 -6.26 -5.31
CA GLN A 562 0.11 -7.60 -5.13
C GLN A 562 1.17 -8.68 -4.96
N GLY A 563 2.25 -8.38 -4.22
CA GLY A 563 3.36 -9.30 -3.94
C GLY A 563 4.38 -9.47 -5.05
N LEU A 564 4.30 -8.70 -6.16
CA LEU A 564 5.22 -8.83 -7.30
C LEU A 564 5.69 -7.46 -7.82
N ALA A 565 6.95 -7.40 -8.24
CA ALA A 565 7.51 -6.30 -9.03
C ALA A 565 8.20 -6.83 -10.30
N TRP A 566 8.03 -6.16 -11.43
CA TRP A 566 8.79 -6.51 -12.63
C TRP A 566 10.25 -6.06 -12.51
N VAL A 567 11.16 -6.84 -13.07
CA VAL A 567 12.59 -6.51 -13.17
C VAL A 567 13.15 -6.92 -14.52
N GLN A 568 14.14 -6.17 -15.00
CA GLN A 568 14.78 -6.38 -16.29
C GLN A 568 16.18 -7.00 -16.12
N LEU A 569 16.44 -8.10 -16.84
CA LEU A 569 17.75 -8.75 -16.96
C LEU A 569 17.96 -9.17 -18.43
N ASP A 570 19.17 -8.92 -18.96
CA ASP A 570 19.55 -9.22 -20.34
C ASP A 570 18.53 -8.70 -21.39
N ASN A 571 17.96 -7.51 -21.14
CA ASN A 571 16.86 -6.89 -21.90
C ASN A 571 15.54 -7.69 -21.95
N ARG A 572 15.31 -8.64 -21.02
CA ARG A 572 14.02 -9.31 -20.83
C ARG A 572 13.41 -8.97 -19.47
N TYR A 573 12.08 -8.92 -19.42
CA TYR A 573 11.32 -8.64 -18.21
C TYR A 573 10.90 -9.95 -17.56
N GLY A 574 11.14 -10.05 -16.26
CA GLY A 574 10.62 -11.08 -15.35
C GLY A 574 10.00 -10.41 -14.14
N PHE A 575 9.60 -11.19 -13.13
CA PHE A 575 9.01 -10.69 -11.90
C PHE A 575 9.63 -11.35 -10.68
N ILE A 576 9.80 -10.55 -9.63
CA ILE A 576 10.32 -10.98 -8.33
C ILE A 576 9.28 -10.75 -7.22
N ASP A 577 9.44 -11.48 -6.12
CA ASP A 577 8.79 -11.22 -4.84
C ASP A 577 9.58 -10.20 -3.99
N PRO A 578 9.05 -9.73 -2.83
CA PRO A 578 9.73 -8.82 -1.92
C PRO A 578 11.08 -9.32 -1.38
N THR A 579 11.36 -10.63 -1.43
CA THR A 579 12.68 -11.19 -1.04
C THR A 579 13.72 -11.04 -2.17
N GLY A 580 13.27 -10.68 -3.37
CA GLY A 580 14.08 -10.59 -4.58
C GLY A 580 14.28 -11.93 -5.29
N GLN A 581 13.51 -12.96 -4.93
CA GLN A 581 13.47 -14.23 -5.64
C GLN A 581 12.66 -14.08 -6.94
N MET A 582 13.13 -14.66 -8.04
CA MET A 582 12.37 -14.74 -9.29
C MET A 582 11.15 -15.63 -9.12
N VAL A 583 9.96 -15.04 -9.29
CA VAL A 583 8.69 -15.76 -9.39
C VAL A 583 8.38 -16.06 -10.86
N ILE A 584 8.68 -15.12 -11.76
CA ILE A 584 8.55 -15.29 -13.20
C ILE A 584 9.90 -14.96 -13.84
N GLU A 585 10.56 -15.98 -14.42
CA GLU A 585 11.86 -15.80 -15.06
C GLU A 585 11.83 -14.77 -16.21
N PRO A 586 12.91 -13.99 -16.43
CA PRO A 586 12.98 -12.97 -17.49
C PRO A 586 12.71 -13.53 -18.89
N GLN A 587 11.48 -13.35 -19.36
CA GLN A 587 10.99 -13.98 -20.60
C GLN A 587 10.14 -13.07 -21.48
N TYR A 588 9.74 -11.88 -21.03
CA TYR A 588 8.96 -10.93 -21.84
C TYR A 588 9.85 -9.86 -22.46
N GLU A 589 9.41 -9.25 -23.56
CA GLU A 589 10.11 -8.12 -24.19
C GLU A 589 9.90 -6.81 -23.43
N LEU A 590 8.72 -6.67 -22.80
CA LEU A 590 8.35 -5.64 -21.85
C LEU A 590 7.23 -6.18 -20.95
N ALA A 591 7.10 -5.67 -19.73
CA ALA A 591 5.95 -5.95 -18.87
C ALA A 591 5.54 -4.70 -18.06
N THR A 592 4.29 -4.67 -17.60
CA THR A 592 3.76 -3.65 -16.67
C THR A 592 3.75 -4.17 -15.23
N ASP A 593 3.40 -3.31 -14.27
CA ASP A 593 3.05 -3.72 -12.92
C ASP A 593 1.81 -4.66 -12.91
N PHE A 594 1.70 -5.50 -11.88
CA PHE A 594 0.47 -6.26 -11.60
C PHE A 594 -0.58 -5.34 -10.99
N LYS A 595 -1.81 -5.42 -11.49
CA LYS A 595 -2.97 -4.72 -10.93
C LYS A 595 -4.24 -5.55 -11.11
N ASN A 596 -5.05 -5.64 -10.06
CA ASN A 596 -6.25 -6.47 -10.01
C ASN A 596 -6.03 -7.95 -10.39
N GLY A 597 -4.80 -8.46 -10.29
CA GLY A 597 -4.40 -9.84 -10.62
C GLY A 597 -3.95 -10.09 -12.06
N LEU A 598 -3.71 -9.04 -12.87
CA LEU A 598 -3.13 -9.18 -14.22
C LEU A 598 -2.04 -8.13 -14.48
N ALA A 599 -1.05 -8.48 -15.30
CA ALA A 599 -0.05 -7.56 -15.84
C ALA A 599 -0.04 -7.63 -17.38
N GLY A 600 0.15 -6.51 -18.06
CA GLY A 600 0.39 -6.49 -19.51
C GLY A 600 1.81 -6.96 -19.81
N ALA A 601 2.01 -7.79 -20.83
CA ALA A 601 3.34 -8.24 -21.25
C ALA A 601 3.47 -8.39 -22.76
N ILE A 602 4.68 -8.17 -23.30
CA ILE A 602 5.00 -8.31 -24.73
C ILE A 602 5.71 -9.64 -25.04
N ARG A 603 5.24 -10.32 -26.09
CA ARG A 603 5.94 -11.41 -26.78
C ARG A 603 5.73 -11.27 -28.29
N ASP A 604 6.81 -11.45 -29.07
CA ASP A 604 6.81 -11.35 -30.53
C ASP A 604 6.29 -9.98 -31.04
N GLY A 605 6.61 -8.89 -30.32
CA GLY A 605 6.18 -7.54 -30.65
C GLY A 605 4.69 -7.26 -30.46
N LYS A 606 3.94 -8.16 -29.81
CA LYS A 606 2.52 -7.97 -29.46
C LYS A 606 2.32 -8.04 -27.95
N TRP A 607 1.36 -7.25 -27.47
CA TRP A 607 0.92 -7.25 -26.09
C TRP A 607 -0.20 -8.26 -25.86
N GLY A 608 -0.12 -8.95 -24.73
CA GLY A 608 -1.19 -9.71 -24.08
C GLY A 608 -1.19 -9.42 -22.58
N TYR A 609 -1.87 -10.26 -21.80
CA TYR A 609 -1.87 -10.17 -20.33
C TYR A 609 -1.51 -11.51 -19.70
N ILE A 610 -0.70 -11.43 -18.64
CA ILE A 610 -0.26 -12.56 -17.84
C ILE A 610 -0.88 -12.52 -16.44
N ASP A 611 -1.07 -13.69 -15.85
CA ASP A 611 -1.41 -13.87 -14.44
C ASP A 611 -0.15 -13.90 -13.54
N PRO A 612 -0.28 -13.91 -12.20
CA PRO A 612 0.84 -13.96 -11.26
C PRO A 612 1.68 -15.24 -11.28
N THR A 613 1.40 -16.20 -12.16
CA THR A 613 2.26 -17.36 -12.46
C THR A 613 3.08 -17.17 -13.74
N GLY A 614 2.80 -16.11 -14.51
CA GLY A 614 3.38 -15.85 -15.82
C GLY A 614 2.70 -16.61 -16.97
N GLN A 615 1.54 -17.23 -16.74
CA GLN A 615 0.75 -17.80 -17.84
C GLN A 615 -0.08 -16.70 -18.52
N TRP A 616 -0.32 -16.85 -19.82
CA TRP A 616 -1.11 -15.90 -20.59
C TRP A 616 -2.60 -16.09 -20.28
N ALA A 617 -3.15 -15.21 -19.46
CA ALA A 617 -4.60 -15.06 -19.30
C ALA A 617 -5.24 -14.56 -20.60
N ILE A 618 -4.54 -13.67 -21.32
CA ILE A 618 -4.94 -13.16 -22.64
C ILE A 618 -3.73 -13.22 -23.57
N GLU A 619 -3.80 -14.04 -24.61
CA GLU A 619 -2.69 -14.25 -25.54
C GLU A 619 -2.29 -12.95 -26.29
N PRO A 620 -0.99 -12.75 -26.59
CA PRO A 620 -0.47 -11.60 -27.31
C PRO A 620 -1.12 -11.38 -28.68
N GLN A 621 -1.79 -10.24 -28.82
CA GLN A 621 -2.49 -9.86 -30.06
C GLN A 621 -2.59 -8.34 -30.28
N PHE A 622 -2.43 -7.54 -29.22
CA PHE A 622 -2.61 -6.08 -29.26
C PHE A 622 -1.30 -5.35 -29.61
N ASP A 623 -1.42 -4.19 -30.23
CA ASP A 623 -0.31 -3.24 -30.47
C ASP A 623 0.03 -2.40 -29.22
N GLY A 624 -0.88 -2.36 -28.24
CA GLY A 624 -0.73 -1.66 -26.96
C GLY A 624 -1.80 -2.10 -25.96
N VAL A 625 -1.53 -1.93 -24.67
CA VAL A 625 -2.42 -2.29 -23.54
C VAL A 625 -2.29 -1.28 -22.41
N ASN A 626 -3.23 -1.29 -21.47
CA ASN A 626 -3.18 -0.56 -20.21
C ASN A 626 -3.46 -1.52 -19.03
N LEU A 627 -3.28 -1.09 -17.79
CA LEU A 627 -3.64 -1.92 -16.64
C LEU A 627 -5.16 -2.09 -16.54
N PHE A 628 -5.60 -3.21 -15.97
CA PHE A 628 -7.02 -3.43 -15.64
C PHE A 628 -7.47 -2.50 -14.50
N GLY A 629 -8.61 -1.84 -14.71
CA GLY A 629 -9.33 -1.11 -13.67
C GLY A 629 -10.01 -2.04 -12.67
N SER A 630 -10.46 -1.50 -11.53
CA SER A 630 -11.29 -2.22 -10.55
C SER A 630 -12.68 -2.57 -11.10
N ASP A 631 -13.10 -1.87 -12.15
CA ASP A 631 -14.26 -2.15 -13.00
C ASP A 631 -14.12 -3.44 -13.83
N GLY A 632 -12.92 -4.01 -13.93
CA GLY A 632 -12.63 -5.24 -14.69
C GLY A 632 -12.36 -5.02 -16.18
N TYR A 633 -12.15 -3.79 -16.63
CA TYR A 633 -11.86 -3.49 -18.04
C TYR A 633 -10.44 -2.95 -18.25
N ALA A 634 -9.94 -3.06 -19.49
CA ALA A 634 -8.68 -2.46 -19.91
C ALA A 634 -8.73 -1.98 -21.37
N ALA A 635 -8.15 -0.81 -21.64
CA ALA A 635 -8.00 -0.30 -23.01
C ALA A 635 -6.83 -0.97 -23.74
N VAL A 636 -7.05 -1.31 -25.01
CA VAL A 636 -6.09 -1.99 -25.90
C VAL A 636 -6.01 -1.29 -27.26
N VAL A 637 -4.88 -1.43 -27.95
CA VAL A 637 -4.66 -0.87 -29.29
C VAL A 637 -4.58 -2.00 -30.31
N VAL A 638 -5.23 -1.85 -31.45
CA VAL A 638 -5.15 -2.73 -32.62
C VAL A 638 -5.09 -1.85 -33.88
N ALA A 639 -4.02 -1.99 -34.66
CA ALA A 639 -3.81 -1.23 -35.90
C ALA A 639 -3.95 0.31 -35.72
N ASP A 640 -3.21 0.86 -34.75
CA ASP A 640 -3.18 2.28 -34.37
C ASP A 640 -4.53 2.87 -33.88
N LYS A 641 -5.53 2.01 -33.66
CA LYS A 641 -6.82 2.37 -33.09
C LYS A 641 -7.00 1.72 -31.73
N TRP A 642 -7.49 2.45 -30.75
CA TRP A 642 -7.77 1.90 -29.43
C TRP A 642 -9.25 1.48 -29.30
N GLY A 643 -9.46 0.45 -28.48
CA GLY A 643 -10.75 -0.12 -28.07
C GLY A 643 -10.61 -0.73 -26.67
N LEU A 644 -11.62 -1.47 -26.21
CA LEU A 644 -11.70 -1.99 -24.85
C LEU A 644 -11.88 -3.50 -24.82
N ILE A 645 -11.25 -4.15 -23.84
CA ILE A 645 -11.51 -5.54 -23.48
C ILE A 645 -12.04 -5.71 -22.06
N ASP A 646 -12.76 -6.81 -21.85
CA ASP A 646 -12.97 -7.43 -20.54
C ASP A 646 -11.74 -8.25 -20.08
N ARG A 647 -11.85 -8.88 -18.90
CA ARG A 647 -10.80 -9.76 -18.34
C ARG A 647 -10.56 -11.06 -19.13
N GLN A 648 -11.34 -11.35 -20.18
CA GLN A 648 -11.15 -12.49 -21.08
C GLN A 648 -10.44 -12.08 -22.38
N GLY A 649 -10.21 -10.79 -22.59
CA GLY A 649 -9.74 -10.26 -23.87
C GLY A 649 -10.84 -10.14 -24.92
N THR A 650 -12.11 -10.30 -24.56
CA THR A 650 -13.24 -10.05 -25.48
C THR A 650 -13.32 -8.56 -25.73
N LEU A 651 -13.39 -8.15 -27.00
CA LEU A 651 -13.63 -6.76 -27.35
C LEU A 651 -15.04 -6.35 -26.94
N VAL A 652 -15.11 -5.50 -25.91
CA VAL A 652 -16.34 -4.83 -25.44
C VAL A 652 -16.57 -3.56 -26.26
N VAL A 653 -15.49 -2.86 -26.62
CA VAL A 653 -15.52 -1.70 -27.53
C VAL A 653 -14.57 -1.95 -28.69
N GLU A 654 -15.11 -2.01 -29.91
CA GLU A 654 -14.31 -2.26 -31.12
C GLU A 654 -13.22 -1.18 -31.33
N PRO A 655 -11.97 -1.55 -31.68
CA PRO A 655 -10.89 -0.61 -31.92
C PRO A 655 -11.16 0.28 -33.14
N LYS A 656 -11.54 1.54 -32.89
CA LYS A 656 -11.90 2.53 -33.94
C LYS A 656 -11.45 3.96 -33.62
N TYR A 657 -11.18 4.24 -32.35
CA TYR A 657 -10.79 5.56 -31.84
C TYR A 657 -9.27 5.78 -31.99
N GLU A 658 -8.85 7.03 -32.18
CA GLU A 658 -7.44 7.39 -32.38
C GLU A 658 -6.60 7.10 -31.13
N SER A 659 -5.55 6.27 -31.28
CA SER A 659 -4.61 5.99 -30.20
C SER A 659 -3.57 7.11 -30.07
N TYR A 660 -3.74 7.98 -29.08
CA TYR A 660 -2.67 8.90 -28.65
C TYR A 660 -1.67 8.14 -27.76
N SER A 661 -0.38 8.53 -27.78
CA SER A 661 0.71 7.65 -27.35
C SER A 661 0.64 7.21 -25.88
N THR A 662 0.70 5.89 -25.67
CA THR A 662 0.52 5.14 -24.40
C THR A 662 1.58 5.34 -23.32
N PHE A 663 2.38 6.40 -23.39
CA PHE A 663 3.54 6.61 -22.50
C PHE A 663 3.35 7.72 -21.46
N PHE A 664 2.41 8.66 -21.62
CA PHE A 664 2.34 9.86 -20.75
C PHE A 664 0.94 10.36 -20.34
N TYR A 665 -0.14 9.63 -20.64
CA TYR A 665 -1.48 9.96 -20.13
C TYR A 665 -2.15 8.72 -19.54
N GLY A 666 -2.76 8.88 -18.36
CA GLY A 666 -3.04 7.77 -17.45
C GLY A 666 -4.17 6.83 -17.88
N GLN A 667 -3.93 5.53 -17.68
CA GLN A 667 -4.93 4.50 -17.29
C GLN A 667 -6.36 4.70 -17.85
N PRO A 668 -6.64 4.39 -19.12
CA PRO A 668 -8.00 4.33 -19.64
C PRO A 668 -8.66 3.02 -19.16
N GLY A 669 -9.27 3.09 -17.98
CA GLY A 669 -10.46 2.29 -17.61
C GLY A 669 -11.71 3.15 -17.73
N PHE A 670 -12.77 2.84 -16.99
CA PHE A 670 -13.92 3.73 -16.79
C PHE A 670 -13.92 4.31 -15.37
N PRO A 671 -13.02 5.26 -15.06
CA PRO A 671 -13.14 5.98 -13.79
C PRO A 671 -14.53 6.62 -13.74
N GLU A 672 -15.36 6.06 -12.87
CA GLU A 672 -16.77 6.40 -12.69
C GLU A 672 -17.67 6.28 -13.93
N GLY A 673 -17.39 5.32 -14.81
CA GLY A 673 -18.27 4.92 -15.90
C GLY A 673 -18.03 5.57 -17.26
N LEU A 674 -17.05 6.48 -17.42
CA LEU A 674 -16.70 7.10 -18.71
C LEU A 674 -15.20 7.05 -19.02
N ALA A 675 -14.86 6.83 -20.29
CA ALA A 675 -13.51 6.87 -20.83
C ALA A 675 -13.39 7.94 -21.93
N ALA A 676 -12.27 8.69 -21.95
CA ALA A 676 -12.00 9.73 -22.96
C ALA A 676 -11.55 9.11 -24.29
N VAL A 677 -12.07 9.60 -25.42
CA VAL A 677 -11.92 8.97 -26.75
C VAL A 677 -11.59 9.99 -27.84
N GLY A 678 -10.61 9.69 -28.71
CA GLY A 678 -10.31 10.48 -29.91
C GLY A 678 -11.01 9.96 -31.17
N LEU A 679 -11.62 10.86 -31.96
CA LEU A 679 -12.16 10.56 -33.28
C LEU A 679 -12.05 11.79 -34.20
N ASP A 680 -11.48 11.61 -35.38
CA ASP A 680 -11.25 12.66 -36.40
C ASP A 680 -10.53 13.90 -35.84
N GLY A 681 -9.51 13.67 -35.00
CA GLY A 681 -8.71 14.72 -34.36
C GLY A 681 -9.42 15.54 -33.28
N GLN A 682 -10.57 15.08 -32.77
CA GLN A 682 -11.28 15.68 -31.63
C GLN A 682 -11.56 14.63 -30.55
N TRP A 683 -11.67 15.08 -29.31
CA TRP A 683 -11.96 14.24 -28.15
C TRP A 683 -13.43 14.33 -27.73
N GLY A 684 -13.98 13.18 -27.33
CA GLY A 684 -15.28 12.97 -26.70
C GLY A 684 -15.17 11.87 -25.63
N TYR A 685 -16.28 11.25 -25.24
CA TYR A 685 -16.29 10.20 -24.21
C TYR A 685 -17.29 9.08 -24.50
N VAL A 686 -16.95 7.85 -24.12
CA VAL A 686 -17.81 6.66 -24.17
C VAL A 686 -18.06 6.07 -22.79
N ASP A 687 -19.15 5.33 -22.64
CA ASP A 687 -19.38 4.45 -21.49
C ASP A 687 -18.78 3.04 -21.68
N SER A 688 -18.90 2.21 -20.65
CA SER A 688 -18.43 0.82 -20.62
C SER A 688 -19.07 -0.10 -21.65
N THR A 689 -20.12 0.33 -22.35
CA THR A 689 -20.71 -0.40 -23.49
C THR A 689 -20.15 0.05 -24.85
N GLY A 690 -19.30 1.09 -24.86
CA GLY A 690 -18.80 1.72 -26.08
C GLY A 690 -19.79 2.67 -26.75
N GLN A 691 -20.88 3.04 -26.06
CA GLN A 691 -21.81 4.05 -26.53
C GLN A 691 -21.20 5.44 -26.30
N MET A 692 -21.29 6.32 -27.31
CA MET A 692 -20.90 7.73 -27.15
C MET A 692 -21.83 8.42 -26.14
N VAL A 693 -21.26 8.97 -25.08
CA VAL A 693 -21.97 9.78 -24.08
C VAL A 693 -21.72 11.27 -24.35
N ILE A 694 -20.51 11.61 -24.80
CA ILE A 694 -20.15 12.98 -25.19
C ILE A 694 -19.52 12.92 -26.59
N GLU A 695 -20.16 13.55 -27.57
CA GLU A 695 -19.67 13.56 -28.95
C GLU A 695 -18.32 14.30 -29.09
N PRO A 696 -17.44 13.90 -30.04
CA PRO A 696 -16.12 14.48 -30.20
C PRO A 696 -16.18 15.97 -30.57
N GLN A 697 -15.68 16.82 -29.67
CA GLN A 697 -15.76 18.28 -29.80
C GLN A 697 -14.59 19.04 -29.14
N PHE A 698 -13.76 18.36 -28.35
CA PHE A 698 -12.63 18.98 -27.63
C PHE A 698 -11.32 18.78 -28.40
N ALA A 699 -10.38 19.70 -28.25
CA ALA A 699 -9.01 19.56 -28.75
C ALA A 699 -8.19 18.56 -27.90
N PHE A 700 -8.53 18.43 -26.61
CA PHE A 700 -7.97 17.47 -25.67
C PHE A 700 -8.99 17.15 -24.56
N ALA A 701 -8.91 15.97 -23.96
CA ALA A 701 -9.77 15.54 -22.87
C ALA A 701 -9.01 14.62 -21.90
N GLU A 702 -9.17 14.86 -20.60
CA GLU A 702 -8.64 14.02 -19.52
C GLU A 702 -9.68 13.00 -19.05
N ASN A 703 -9.28 12.05 -18.21
CA ASN A 703 -10.24 11.12 -17.60
C ASN A 703 -11.16 11.85 -16.60
N PHE A 704 -12.35 11.28 -16.39
CA PHE A 704 -13.20 11.71 -15.28
C PHE A 704 -12.56 11.38 -13.93
N SER A 705 -12.65 12.31 -13.00
CA SER A 705 -12.22 12.19 -11.61
C SER A 705 -13.13 13.02 -10.73
N HIS A 706 -13.69 12.39 -9.70
CA HIS A 706 -14.74 12.89 -8.82
C HIS A 706 -16.01 13.38 -9.56
N GLY A 707 -16.25 12.93 -10.81
CA GLY A 707 -17.41 13.32 -11.62
C GLY A 707 -17.18 14.45 -12.60
N VAL A 708 -15.94 14.97 -12.66
CA VAL A 708 -15.52 16.06 -13.56
C VAL A 708 -14.32 15.65 -14.43
N ALA A 709 -14.18 16.22 -15.61
CA ALA A 709 -13.01 16.02 -16.47
C ALA A 709 -12.53 17.33 -17.07
N ARG A 710 -11.21 17.54 -17.12
CA ARG A 710 -10.60 18.69 -17.79
C ARG A 710 -10.61 18.46 -19.31
N VAL A 711 -10.96 19.50 -20.06
CA VAL A 711 -11.01 19.49 -21.53
C VAL A 711 -10.44 20.78 -22.10
N GLU A 712 -9.91 20.71 -23.31
CA GLU A 712 -9.40 21.86 -24.04
C GLU A 712 -10.22 22.12 -25.29
N LEU A 713 -10.41 23.40 -25.62
CA LEU A 713 -10.82 23.89 -26.92
C LEU A 713 -9.64 24.67 -27.52
N PRO A 714 -9.63 25.02 -28.82
CA PRO A 714 -8.54 25.79 -29.42
C PRO A 714 -8.22 27.10 -28.66
N GLY A 715 -7.12 27.08 -27.88
CA GLY A 715 -6.65 28.19 -27.05
C GLY A 715 -7.40 28.40 -25.73
N GLN A 716 -8.29 27.50 -25.32
CA GLN A 716 -9.09 27.63 -24.10
C GLN A 716 -9.11 26.31 -23.31
N VAL A 717 -9.19 26.38 -21.99
CA VAL A 717 -9.33 25.22 -21.09
C VAL A 717 -10.61 25.34 -20.29
N GLY A 718 -11.29 24.23 -20.03
CA GLY A 718 -12.39 24.17 -19.08
C GLY A 718 -12.52 22.80 -18.47
N TRP A 719 -13.50 22.64 -17.59
CA TRP A 719 -13.86 21.37 -17.01
C TRP A 719 -15.31 21.07 -17.40
N ILE A 720 -15.65 19.81 -17.55
CA ILE A 720 -16.99 19.33 -17.91
C ILE A 720 -17.50 18.30 -16.90
N ASN A 721 -18.82 18.18 -16.78
CA ASN A 721 -19.46 17.03 -16.14
C ASN A 721 -19.60 15.86 -17.14
N LYS A 722 -20.08 14.71 -16.65
CA LYS A 722 -20.32 13.48 -17.45
C LYS A 722 -21.32 13.62 -18.61
N ALA A 723 -22.07 14.72 -18.69
CA ALA A 723 -22.93 15.05 -19.83
C ALA A 723 -22.24 15.94 -20.88
N GLY A 724 -20.95 16.26 -20.70
CA GLY A 724 -20.18 17.12 -21.60
C GLY A 724 -20.47 18.61 -21.45
N LYS A 725 -21.29 19.00 -20.47
CA LYS A 725 -21.56 20.41 -20.17
C LYS A 725 -20.37 20.98 -19.42
N PHE A 726 -19.88 22.15 -19.85
CA PHE A 726 -18.89 22.91 -19.08
C PHE A 726 -19.42 23.24 -17.69
N ILE A 727 -18.58 22.97 -16.70
CA ILE A 727 -18.74 23.24 -15.27
C ILE A 727 -17.72 24.26 -14.74
N TYR A 728 -16.80 24.70 -15.61
CA TYR A 728 -15.89 25.81 -15.40
C TYR A 728 -15.28 26.17 -16.75
N GLY A 729 -15.22 27.46 -17.06
CA GLY A 729 -14.75 27.91 -18.37
C GLY A 729 -15.74 27.60 -19.50
N PRO A 730 -15.26 27.50 -20.76
CA PRO A 730 -13.87 27.55 -21.19
C PRO A 730 -13.24 28.94 -20.96
N VAL A 731 -12.07 28.97 -20.33
CA VAL A 731 -11.27 30.18 -20.08
C VAL A 731 -10.08 30.25 -21.04
N GLN A 732 -9.72 31.46 -21.47
CA GLN A 732 -8.61 31.67 -22.41
C GLN A 732 -7.27 31.37 -21.72
N ILE A 733 -6.48 30.45 -22.31
CA ILE A 733 -5.13 30.17 -21.83
C ILE A 733 -4.24 31.36 -22.20
N ALA A 734 -3.66 32.02 -21.20
CA ALA A 734 -2.63 33.03 -21.45
C ALA A 734 -1.40 32.33 -22.06
N ALA A 735 -0.82 32.90 -23.12
CA ALA A 735 0.30 32.28 -23.82
C ALA A 735 1.53 32.15 -22.90
N VAL A 736 1.74 30.94 -22.37
CA VAL A 736 2.96 30.56 -21.64
C VAL A 736 4.07 30.37 -22.68
N ASP A 737 5.24 30.96 -22.41
CA ASP A 737 6.40 30.84 -23.30
C ASP A 737 6.84 29.37 -23.42
N PRO A 738 7.20 28.88 -24.63
CA PRO A 738 7.54 27.47 -24.84
C PRO A 738 8.94 27.14 -24.32
N ILE A 739 9.00 26.70 -23.06
CA ILE A 739 10.20 26.17 -22.36
C ILE A 739 9.70 24.98 -21.51
N ILE A 740 10.11 23.73 -21.69
CA ILE A 740 11.00 23.09 -22.68
C ILE A 740 10.36 21.74 -23.05
N ALA A 741 10.51 21.32 -24.31
CA ALA A 741 10.40 19.92 -24.69
C ALA A 741 11.81 19.38 -24.93
N GLU A 742 12.25 18.42 -24.11
CA GLU A 742 13.35 17.49 -24.36
C GLU A 742 13.18 16.23 -23.51
#